data_AF-A0A9P0KD07-F1
#
_entry.id   AF-A0A9P0KD07-F1
#
_cell.length_a   1.000
_cell.length_b   1.000
_cell.length_c   1.000
_cell.angle_alpha   90.00
_cell.angle_beta   90.00
_cell.angle_gamma   90.00
#
_symmetry.space_group_name_H-M   'P 1'
#
loop_
_entity.id
_entity.type
_entity.pdbx_description
1 polymer ?
#
loop_
_entity_poly.entity_id
_entity_poly.type
_entity_poly.pdbx_seq_one_letter_code
_entity_poly.pdbx_strand_id
1 'polypeptide(L)'
;MVNLCGIFISWTMESVLEFTIFLGFLYWAFPGLFSEGFLRVNKMVDVVTARVFDTYNRYSPLNNNQNESLASLSTLKRFSKDQRLKKILSREADQKARDAQLFDIKENHPDVQLTRKRPFMGLSCQNCVLTSRESLVSRTTESLALRNILDYQLPQNKNGLLQRTLSHFYQVYELKKYDFPQVADLVLKDDRLKKAVEKMALQQFKDSDSNEEKYYQELVDRNGKRARKLLYDMRSTLSDFLLRFTSWVLYKLLPCFLTSVVVHPGQVEMLKKAGNSNLPLIFLPLHRSHLDYILISFILLNNDIRSPLVAAGDNLRIPFFGSLLRGLGAFFIKRRVDPVQGHKDLVYKAVLHTYMNYCLRAGHNMEFFLEGGRTRTGKPCMPKYGILSVIVETFLDGTIEDALLVPVSVNYEKLVDGNFVREQLGQPKEMETFTGAMKGIWHVLNSNYGMMRIDFNQPFSLRELVKTFNTSGKLPNGKKPTLTSKASTNSLYGTDVVSEDHKQLVESISKHIIYDCAQSTSVMSTNALAFLLLTKYREGASIKELVKAMDDLRNDLNYVRRDIGFSGDSIDVINYAVDMLGPALVQRLKVNNEVLLKPIATLPNVIELTYYSNTLVTHFALDSIVAVAIEALDKTSGNVVHQDLVDNVLELCDVFQYEFLFCKPCQSLEEVVMGCIDDLVYRKQIFLVVSY
;
A
#
# COMPACT_ATOMS: atom_id res chain seq x y z
N MET A 1 -22.00 -1.66 20.02
CA MET A 1 -22.85 -0.47 20.24
C MET A 1 -22.08 0.73 20.84
N VAL A 2 -21.07 0.50 21.70
CA VAL A 2 -20.25 1.58 22.28
C VAL A 2 -19.25 2.19 21.27
N ASN A 3 -18.70 1.41 20.34
CA ASN A 3 -17.72 1.93 19.35
C ASN A 3 -18.32 2.83 18.26
N LEU A 4 -19.56 2.58 17.81
CA LEU A 4 -20.23 3.49 16.86
C LEU A 4 -20.58 4.83 17.54
N CYS A 5 -21.08 4.81 18.78
CA CYS A 5 -21.36 6.05 19.53
C CYS A 5 -20.09 6.86 19.85
N GLY A 6 -18.93 6.22 20.06
CA GLY A 6 -17.66 6.93 20.24
C GLY A 6 -17.21 7.69 19.00
N ILE A 7 -17.46 7.14 17.80
CA ILE A 7 -17.20 7.80 16.51
C ILE A 7 -18.12 9.02 16.33
N PHE A 8 -19.38 8.95 16.80
CA PHE A 8 -20.32 10.08 16.68
C PHE A 8 -20.00 11.30 17.56
N ILE A 9 -19.12 11.18 18.56
CA ILE A 9 -18.84 12.27 19.52
C ILE A 9 -17.85 13.31 18.95
N SER A 10 -17.08 13.01 17.91
CA SER A 10 -16.14 13.96 17.28
C SER A 10 -16.61 14.56 15.95
N TRP A 11 -17.76 14.13 15.44
CA TRP A 11 -18.21 14.54 14.10
C TRP A 11 -18.88 15.92 14.16
N THR A 12 -18.36 16.86 13.37
CA THR A 12 -19.04 18.12 13.13
C THR A 12 -20.43 17.84 12.53
N MET A 13 -21.43 18.70 12.80
CA MET A 13 -22.78 18.56 12.23
C MET A 13 -22.78 18.41 10.69
N GLU A 14 -21.75 18.95 10.05
CA GLU A 14 -21.44 18.88 8.61
C GLU A 14 -21.17 17.43 8.16
N SER A 15 -20.38 16.69 8.93
CA SER A 15 -20.04 15.30 8.66
C SER A 15 -21.26 14.37 8.77
N VAL A 16 -22.21 14.73 9.63
CA VAL A 16 -23.47 13.99 9.83
C VAL A 16 -24.39 14.12 8.61
N LEU A 17 -24.53 15.31 8.02
CA LEU A 17 -25.38 15.53 6.84
C LEU A 17 -24.85 14.76 5.62
N GLU A 18 -23.56 14.89 5.30
CA GLU A 18 -22.92 14.14 4.21
C GLU A 18 -23.06 12.62 4.42
N PHE A 19 -22.95 12.16 5.67
CA PHE A 19 -23.10 10.75 6.01
C PHE A 19 -24.53 10.26 5.89
N THR A 20 -25.54 11.09 6.20
CA THR A 20 -26.94 10.73 5.95
C THR A 20 -27.26 10.61 4.47
N ILE A 21 -26.70 11.49 3.63
CA ILE A 21 -26.80 11.40 2.16
C ILE A 21 -26.12 10.11 1.69
N PHE A 22 -24.94 9.81 2.22
CA PHE A 22 -24.21 8.58 1.92
C PHE A 22 -24.98 7.31 2.33
N LEU A 23 -25.57 7.28 3.52
CA LEU A 23 -26.42 6.17 3.98
C LEU A 23 -27.68 6.02 3.12
N GLY A 24 -28.30 7.13 2.71
CA GLY A 24 -29.43 7.12 1.78
C GLY A 24 -29.07 6.55 0.41
N PHE A 25 -27.88 6.89 -0.10
CA PHE A 25 -27.34 6.28 -1.31
C PHE A 25 -27.07 4.77 -1.13
N LEU A 26 -26.45 4.36 -0.03
CA LEU A 26 -26.19 2.94 0.25
C LEU A 26 -27.50 2.12 0.32
N TYR A 27 -28.56 2.69 0.90
CA TYR A 27 -29.88 2.06 0.93
C TYR A 27 -30.47 1.89 -0.47
N TRP A 28 -30.37 2.92 -1.32
CA TRP A 28 -30.85 2.87 -2.70
C TRP A 28 -30.04 1.90 -3.57
N ALA A 29 -28.71 1.90 -3.43
CA ALA A 29 -27.80 1.09 -4.23
C ALA A 29 -27.74 -0.39 -3.79
N PHE A 30 -27.96 -0.67 -2.50
CA PHE A 30 -27.84 -2.02 -1.92
C PHE A 30 -29.03 -2.35 -1.00
N PRO A 31 -30.26 -2.47 -1.53
CA PRO A 31 -31.46 -2.69 -0.72
C PRO A 31 -31.42 -4.00 0.09
N GLY A 32 -30.73 -5.04 -0.40
CA GLY A 32 -30.54 -6.32 0.30
C GLY A 32 -29.57 -6.27 1.49
N LEU A 33 -28.79 -5.20 1.64
CA LEU A 33 -27.85 -5.03 2.76
C LEU A 33 -28.59 -4.64 4.05
N PHE A 34 -29.81 -4.10 3.96
CA PHE A 34 -30.50 -3.44 5.07
C PHE A 34 -31.79 -4.15 5.53
N SER A 35 -32.02 -5.40 5.12
CA SER A 35 -33.31 -6.07 5.39
C SER A 35 -33.54 -6.52 6.83
N GLU A 36 -32.54 -6.50 7.72
CA GLU A 36 -32.68 -7.00 9.10
C GLU A 36 -32.44 -5.99 10.23
N GLY A 37 -32.27 -4.70 9.94
CA GLY A 37 -32.07 -3.78 11.06
C GLY A 37 -32.17 -2.32 10.72
N PHE A 38 -33.39 -1.77 10.59
CA PHE A 38 -33.57 -0.33 10.77
C PHE A 38 -35.03 0.13 10.99
N LEU A 39 -35.64 -0.22 12.14
CA LEU A 39 -36.81 0.50 12.69
C LEU A 39 -36.43 1.90 13.24
N ARG A 40 -35.23 2.43 12.92
CA ARG A 40 -34.60 3.62 13.54
C ARG A 40 -34.20 4.74 12.58
N VAL A 41 -34.35 4.61 11.25
CA VAL A 41 -33.95 5.68 10.30
C VAL A 41 -34.95 6.84 10.34
N ASN A 42 -36.26 6.54 10.46
CA ASN A 42 -37.28 7.59 10.58
C ASN A 42 -37.00 8.53 11.77
N LYS A 43 -36.57 7.99 12.92
CA LYS A 43 -36.17 8.80 14.08
C LYS A 43 -34.93 9.65 13.84
N MET A 44 -34.05 9.25 12.93
CA MET A 44 -32.81 9.97 12.62
C MET A 44 -33.07 11.10 11.61
N VAL A 45 -33.96 10.88 10.63
CA VAL A 45 -34.51 11.93 9.76
C VAL A 45 -35.26 12.97 10.60
N ASP A 46 -36.05 12.55 11.59
CA ASP A 46 -36.74 13.48 12.50
C ASP A 46 -35.76 14.34 13.33
N VAL A 47 -34.65 13.76 13.79
CA VAL A 47 -33.62 14.50 14.56
C VAL A 47 -32.85 15.48 13.67
N VAL A 48 -32.53 15.10 12.43
CA VAL A 48 -31.88 15.99 11.45
C VAL A 48 -32.83 17.11 11.04
N THR A 49 -34.10 16.80 10.79
CA THR A 49 -35.13 17.78 10.44
C THR A 49 -35.38 18.74 11.60
N ALA A 50 -35.46 18.24 12.84
CA ALA A 50 -35.60 19.06 14.04
C ALA A 50 -34.40 19.99 14.27
N ARG A 51 -33.16 19.54 14.03
CA ARG A 51 -31.97 20.39 14.17
C ARG A 51 -31.78 21.38 13.03
N VAL A 52 -32.17 21.04 11.81
CA VAL A 52 -32.19 21.97 10.67
C VAL A 52 -33.24 23.07 10.92
N PHE A 53 -34.41 22.72 11.44
CA PHE A 53 -35.43 23.69 11.88
C PHE A 53 -34.98 24.56 13.05
N ASP A 54 -34.29 23.98 14.05
CA ASP A 54 -33.77 24.75 15.19
C ASP A 54 -32.68 25.74 14.78
N THR A 55 -31.91 25.41 13.75
CA THR A 55 -30.90 26.32 13.16
C THR A 55 -31.58 27.40 12.30
N TYR A 56 -32.58 27.05 11.50
CA TYR A 56 -33.37 28.01 10.73
C TYR A 56 -34.07 29.04 11.64
N ASN A 57 -34.64 28.58 12.77
CA ASN A 57 -35.27 29.46 13.76
C ASN A 57 -34.27 30.32 14.53
N ARG A 58 -33.01 29.89 14.66
CA ARG A 58 -31.94 30.67 15.31
C ARG A 58 -31.46 31.87 14.48
N TYR A 59 -31.74 31.88 13.17
CA TYR A 59 -31.32 32.92 12.23
C TYR A 59 -32.48 33.70 11.59
N SER A 60 -33.73 33.43 11.99
CA SER A 60 -34.88 34.23 11.57
C SER A 60 -34.94 35.55 12.37
N PRO A 61 -35.11 36.72 11.73
CA PRO A 61 -35.21 37.98 12.44
C PRO A 61 -36.53 38.03 13.21
N LEU A 62 -36.46 38.05 14.54
CA LEU A 62 -37.63 38.17 15.41
C LEU A 62 -38.29 39.53 15.22
N ASN A 63 -39.56 39.50 14.80
CA ASN A 63 -40.41 40.67 14.65
C ASN A 63 -40.80 41.18 16.06
N ASN A 64 -40.33 42.37 16.40
CA ASN A 64 -40.39 42.91 17.76
C ASN A 64 -41.63 43.80 17.89
N ASN A 65 -42.67 43.31 18.58
CA ASN A 65 -43.76 44.15 19.07
C ASN A 65 -44.37 43.49 20.31
N GLN A 66 -44.04 44.01 21.49
CA GLN A 66 -45.00 44.42 22.52
C GLN A 66 -44.28 45.12 23.67
N ASN A 67 -44.89 46.23 24.11
CA ASN A 67 -44.44 47.13 25.16
C ASN A 67 -44.45 46.45 26.53
N GLU A 68 -43.42 46.63 27.36
CA GLU A 68 -43.59 46.77 28.81
C GLU A 68 -42.33 47.23 29.57
N SER A 69 -42.50 48.33 30.31
CA SER A 69 -41.76 48.78 31.50
C SER A 69 -40.27 49.21 31.40
N LEU A 70 -40.04 50.51 31.68
CA LEU A 70 -38.75 51.21 31.78
C LEU A 70 -37.88 50.81 33.00
N ALA A 71 -38.22 49.74 33.73
CA ALA A 71 -37.46 49.29 34.91
C ALA A 71 -36.37 48.23 34.59
N SER A 72 -36.28 47.75 33.35
CA SER A 72 -35.37 46.66 32.95
C SER A 72 -34.01 47.11 32.42
N LEU A 73 -33.88 48.36 31.94
CA LEU A 73 -32.70 48.80 31.18
C LEU A 73 -31.46 49.07 32.05
N SER A 74 -31.64 49.54 33.29
CA SER A 74 -30.55 49.79 34.24
C SER A 74 -30.00 48.49 34.81
N THR A 75 -30.87 47.52 35.09
CA THR A 75 -30.54 46.16 35.54
C THR A 75 -29.81 45.40 34.44
N LEU A 76 -30.27 45.47 33.18
CA LEU A 76 -29.58 44.90 32.02
C LEU A 76 -28.22 45.56 31.75
N LYS A 77 -28.09 46.89 31.93
CA LYS A 77 -26.78 47.58 31.82
C LYS A 77 -25.80 47.16 32.92
N ARG A 78 -26.28 46.91 34.15
CA ARG A 78 -25.44 46.39 35.25
C ARG A 78 -24.98 44.95 34.99
N PHE A 79 -25.89 44.06 34.57
CA PHE A 79 -25.54 42.69 34.17
C PHE A 79 -24.55 42.66 33.00
N SER A 80 -24.72 43.55 32.01
CA SER A 80 -23.80 43.70 30.88
C SER A 80 -22.41 44.19 31.31
N LYS A 81 -22.32 45.17 32.21
CA LYS A 81 -21.04 45.65 32.77
C LYS A 81 -20.34 44.57 33.60
N ASP A 82 -21.07 43.86 34.46
CA ASP A 82 -20.49 42.79 35.29
C ASP A 82 -20.02 41.59 34.46
N GLN A 83 -20.76 41.20 33.42
CA GLN A 83 -20.29 40.19 32.47
C GLN A 83 -19.05 40.65 31.69
N ARG A 84 -18.98 41.93 31.33
CA ARG A 84 -17.82 42.50 30.63
C ARG A 84 -16.59 42.53 31.53
N LEU A 85 -16.76 42.89 32.81
CA LEU A 85 -15.71 42.85 33.82
C LEU A 85 -15.22 41.41 34.06
N LYS A 86 -16.13 40.44 34.20
CA LYS A 86 -15.76 39.02 34.33
C LYS A 86 -14.97 38.50 33.14
N LYS A 87 -15.32 38.90 31.91
CA LYS A 87 -14.57 38.54 30.69
C LYS A 87 -13.18 39.18 30.63
N ILE A 88 -13.02 40.39 31.17
CA ILE A 88 -11.71 41.06 31.25
C ILE A 88 -10.85 40.34 32.27
N LEU A 89 -11.39 40.06 33.46
CA LEU A 89 -10.69 39.34 34.53
C LEU A 89 -10.32 37.91 34.10
N SER A 90 -11.19 37.20 33.38
CA SER A 90 -10.85 35.87 32.86
C SER A 90 -9.74 35.94 31.81
N ARG A 91 -9.76 36.94 30.92
CA ARG A 91 -8.70 37.15 29.93
C ARG A 91 -7.36 37.49 30.57
N GLU A 92 -7.36 38.30 31.62
CA GLU A 92 -6.14 38.63 32.39
C GLU A 92 -5.62 37.41 33.16
N ALA A 93 -6.51 36.59 33.73
CA ALA A 93 -6.13 35.34 34.38
C ALA A 93 -5.54 34.35 33.38
N ASP A 94 -6.15 34.18 32.21
CA ASP A 94 -5.64 33.33 31.13
C ASP A 94 -4.29 33.85 30.60
N GLN A 95 -4.11 35.17 30.54
CA GLN A 95 -2.85 35.79 30.12
C GLN A 95 -1.75 35.54 31.16
N LYS A 96 -2.03 35.75 32.45
CA LYS A 96 -1.09 35.42 33.53
C LYS A 96 -0.75 33.94 33.57
N ALA A 97 -1.71 33.05 33.33
CA ALA A 97 -1.48 31.61 33.27
C ALA A 97 -0.56 31.23 32.09
N ARG A 98 -0.78 31.83 30.90
CA ARG A 98 0.11 31.65 29.75
C ARG A 98 1.51 32.21 30.01
N ASP A 99 1.60 33.38 30.62
CA ASP A 99 2.89 34.01 30.93
C ASP A 99 3.67 33.21 32.00
N ALA A 100 2.97 32.66 32.99
CA ALA A 100 3.55 31.76 33.99
C ALA A 100 4.02 30.43 33.36
N GLN A 101 3.25 29.85 32.44
CA GLN A 101 3.67 28.67 31.67
C GLN A 101 4.88 28.98 30.77
N LEU A 102 4.92 30.15 30.13
CA LEU A 102 6.06 30.60 29.33
C LEU A 102 7.31 30.82 30.18
N PHE A 103 7.14 31.30 31.41
CA PHE A 103 8.23 31.48 32.37
C PHE A 103 8.76 30.12 32.83
N ASP A 104 7.88 29.17 33.15
CA ASP A 104 8.22 27.80 33.52
C ASP A 104 8.97 27.07 32.40
N ILE A 105 8.53 27.22 31.14
CA ILE A 105 9.23 26.68 29.94
C ILE A 105 10.62 27.33 29.72
N LYS A 106 10.81 28.57 30.18
CA LYS A 106 12.10 29.27 30.07
C LYS A 106 13.09 28.88 31.19
N GLU A 107 12.62 28.68 32.41
CA GLU A 107 13.48 28.26 33.54
C GLU A 107 13.78 26.77 33.49
N ASN A 108 12.78 25.95 33.15
CA ASN A 108 12.93 24.53 32.90
C ASN A 108 13.07 24.35 31.39
N HIS A 109 14.26 24.56 30.84
CA HIS A 109 14.55 24.05 29.50
C HIS A 109 14.45 22.52 29.58
N PRO A 110 13.41 21.86 29.03
CA PRO A 110 13.51 20.43 28.82
C PRO A 110 14.75 20.20 27.97
N ASP A 111 15.57 19.20 28.29
CA ASP A 111 16.62 18.75 27.39
C ASP A 111 15.95 18.59 26.02
N VAL A 112 16.30 19.48 25.08
CA VAL A 112 15.83 19.37 23.71
C VAL A 112 16.59 18.18 23.16
N GLN A 113 16.07 16.98 23.41
CA GLN A 113 16.39 15.83 22.60
C GLN A 113 16.05 16.26 21.19
N LEU A 114 17.09 16.60 20.41
CA LEU A 114 16.95 16.85 18.99
C LEU A 114 16.14 15.70 18.44
N THR A 115 14.89 15.95 18.06
CA THR A 115 14.00 14.93 17.53
C THR A 115 14.76 14.24 16.41
N ARG A 116 15.11 12.96 16.63
CA ARG A 116 15.87 12.17 15.67
C ARG A 116 15.15 12.28 14.33
N LYS A 117 15.82 12.85 13.32
CA LYS A 117 15.22 13.06 12.01
C LYS A 117 14.93 11.69 11.39
N ARG A 118 13.67 11.46 11.01
CA ARG A 118 13.25 10.26 10.29
C ARG A 118 14.06 10.13 8.99
N PRO A 119 14.57 8.95 8.64
CA PRO A 119 15.24 8.76 7.36
C PRO A 119 14.23 8.92 6.21
N PHE A 120 14.61 9.67 5.18
CA PHE A 120 13.83 9.73 3.94
C PHE A 120 14.09 8.46 3.12
N MET A 121 13.12 7.55 3.12
CA MET A 121 13.21 6.28 2.42
C MET A 121 12.72 6.38 0.97
N GLY A 122 13.15 5.42 0.15
CA GLY A 122 12.65 5.24 -1.21
C GLY A 122 13.42 6.01 -2.29
N LEU A 123 14.62 6.52 -2.02
CA LEU A 123 15.46 7.11 -3.07
C LEU A 123 15.90 6.07 -4.10
N SER A 124 15.96 6.46 -5.37
CA SER A 124 16.34 5.55 -6.47
C SER A 124 17.83 5.16 -6.40
N CYS A 125 18.21 4.06 -7.05
CA CYS A 125 19.58 3.53 -6.93
C CYS A 125 20.65 4.50 -7.48
N GLN A 126 21.67 4.79 -6.68
CA GLN A 126 22.80 5.66 -7.07
C GLN A 126 23.62 5.10 -8.24
N ASN A 127 23.74 3.77 -8.31
CA ASN A 127 24.59 3.12 -9.33
C ASN A 127 23.84 2.92 -10.65
N CYS A 128 22.53 2.72 -10.61
CA CYS A 128 21.75 2.34 -11.79
C CYS A 128 21.12 3.53 -12.51
N VAL A 129 20.67 4.53 -11.74
CA VAL A 129 19.75 5.59 -12.20
C VAL A 129 20.10 6.95 -11.58
N LEU A 130 21.37 7.34 -11.72
CA LEU A 130 21.93 8.57 -11.13
C LEU A 130 21.19 9.83 -11.59
N THR A 131 20.88 9.94 -12.88
CA THR A 131 20.17 11.09 -13.47
C THR A 131 18.76 11.22 -12.90
N SER A 132 18.03 10.11 -12.83
CA SER A 132 16.71 10.07 -12.20
C SER A 132 16.78 10.41 -10.71
N ARG A 133 17.84 9.99 -10.03
CA ARG A 133 18.05 10.26 -8.59
C ARG A 133 18.20 11.74 -8.30
N GLU A 134 18.94 12.48 -9.13
CA GLU A 134 19.25 13.89 -8.90
C GLU A 134 18.14 14.84 -9.35
N SER A 135 17.23 14.40 -10.23
CA SER A 135 16.27 15.30 -10.90
C SER A 135 15.00 15.61 -10.11
N LEU A 136 14.48 14.66 -9.32
CA LEU A 136 13.13 14.76 -8.75
C LEU A 136 13.06 15.11 -7.27
N VAL A 137 14.18 15.01 -6.53
CA VAL A 137 14.23 15.20 -5.07
C VAL A 137 14.99 16.48 -4.71
N SER A 138 14.35 17.37 -3.96
CA SER A 138 14.98 18.55 -3.37
C SER A 138 15.39 18.30 -1.93
N ARG A 139 16.47 18.91 -1.45
CA ARG A 139 16.94 18.76 -0.05
C ARG A 139 15.89 19.17 1.01
N THR A 140 14.95 20.04 0.66
CA THR A 140 13.84 20.47 1.53
C THR A 140 12.77 19.39 1.71
N THR A 141 12.70 18.43 0.78
CA THR A 141 11.73 17.33 0.78
C THR A 141 11.95 16.41 1.98
N GLU A 142 13.19 16.23 2.42
CA GLU A 142 13.56 15.31 3.52
C GLU A 142 13.09 15.79 4.91
N SER A 143 12.74 17.06 5.07
CA SER A 143 12.36 17.65 6.37
C SER A 143 10.86 17.69 6.66
N LEU A 144 10.02 17.21 5.74
CA LEU A 144 8.58 17.32 5.89
C LEU A 144 8.03 16.25 6.83
N ALA A 145 7.09 16.63 7.69
CA ALA A 145 6.37 15.69 8.54
C ALA A 145 5.40 14.82 7.73
N LEU A 146 5.13 13.62 8.22
CA LEU A 146 4.12 12.75 7.64
C LEU A 146 2.72 13.34 7.75
N ARG A 147 1.88 13.09 6.75
CA ARG A 147 0.52 13.62 6.67
C ARG A 147 -0.49 12.48 6.68
N ASN A 148 -1.54 12.61 7.50
CA ASN A 148 -2.72 11.78 7.40
C ASN A 148 -3.60 12.29 6.25
N ILE A 149 -3.85 11.46 5.25
CA ILE A 149 -4.64 11.83 4.06
C ILE A 149 -6.14 11.87 4.38
N LEU A 150 -6.59 11.14 5.42
CA LEU A 150 -7.98 11.15 5.84
C LEU A 150 -8.39 12.46 6.53
N ASP A 151 -7.43 13.22 7.08
CA ASP A 151 -7.67 14.52 7.70
C ASP A 151 -7.59 15.64 6.65
N TYR A 152 -8.66 15.78 5.86
CA TYR A 152 -8.75 16.86 4.88
C TYR A 152 -9.04 18.20 5.57
N GLN A 153 -8.07 19.10 5.54
CA GLN A 153 -8.22 20.47 6.02
C GLN A 153 -8.59 21.41 4.87
N LEU A 154 -9.70 22.13 5.03
CA LEU A 154 -10.14 23.16 4.09
C LEU A 154 -9.10 24.30 4.01
N PRO A 155 -8.73 24.78 2.80
CA PRO A 155 -7.86 25.94 2.66
C PRO A 155 -8.48 27.18 3.33
N GLN A 156 -7.74 27.83 4.24
CA GLN A 156 -8.24 28.96 5.05
C GLN A 156 -8.74 30.16 4.21
N ASN A 157 -8.33 30.27 2.94
CA ASN A 157 -8.68 31.37 2.04
C ASN A 157 -10.03 31.21 1.31
N LYS A 158 -10.76 30.09 1.49
CA LYS A 158 -12.04 29.83 0.82
C LYS A 158 -13.18 29.68 1.84
N ASN A 159 -14.05 30.70 1.93
CA ASN A 159 -15.05 30.85 3.00
C ASN A 159 -16.51 30.76 2.52
N GLY A 160 -16.81 29.89 1.55
CA GLY A 160 -18.19 29.62 1.14
C GLY A 160 -18.95 28.75 2.14
N LEU A 161 -20.25 29.00 2.33
CA LEU A 161 -21.10 28.20 3.23
C LEU A 161 -21.15 26.72 2.79
N LEU A 162 -21.31 26.47 1.49
CA LEU A 162 -21.28 25.12 0.90
C LEU A 162 -19.93 24.41 1.08
N GLN A 163 -18.82 25.15 1.04
CA GLN A 163 -17.47 24.59 1.21
C GLN A 163 -17.23 24.12 2.65
N ARG A 164 -17.83 24.82 3.63
CA ARG A 164 -17.79 24.42 5.04
C ARG A 164 -18.70 23.24 5.31
N THR A 165 -19.94 23.27 4.79
CA THR A 165 -20.93 22.23 5.06
C THR A 165 -20.70 20.91 4.31
N LEU A 166 -20.11 20.97 3.11
CA LEU A 166 -19.88 19.81 2.24
C LEU A 166 -18.40 19.75 1.80
N SER A 167 -17.49 19.68 2.76
CA SER A 167 -16.05 19.84 2.52
C SER A 167 -15.46 18.74 1.61
N HIS A 168 -15.81 17.48 1.84
CA HIS A 168 -15.34 16.35 1.03
C HIS A 168 -15.95 16.37 -0.37
N PHE A 169 -17.23 16.72 -0.48
CA PHE A 169 -17.87 16.87 -1.79
C PHE A 169 -17.22 17.99 -2.59
N TYR A 170 -16.96 19.14 -1.96
CA TYR A 170 -16.29 20.27 -2.60
C TYR A 170 -14.86 19.91 -3.03
N GLN A 171 -14.09 19.24 -2.17
CA GLN A 171 -12.75 18.77 -2.50
C GLN A 171 -12.75 17.91 -3.77
N VAL A 172 -13.63 16.91 -3.82
CA VAL A 172 -13.76 15.98 -4.95
C VAL A 172 -14.23 16.69 -6.23
N TYR A 173 -15.10 17.69 -6.08
CA TYR A 173 -15.52 18.54 -7.19
C TYR A 173 -14.38 19.40 -7.73
N GLU A 174 -13.47 19.88 -6.88
CA GLU A 174 -12.32 20.72 -7.27
C GLU A 174 -11.19 19.94 -7.96
N LEU A 175 -11.12 18.62 -7.80
CA LEU A 175 -10.05 17.79 -8.39
C LEU A 175 -9.85 18.05 -9.89
N LYS A 176 -8.59 18.00 -10.34
CA LYS A 176 -8.24 18.16 -11.76
C LYS A 176 -8.91 17.08 -12.62
N LYS A 177 -9.52 17.48 -13.74
CA LYS A 177 -10.08 16.57 -14.74
C LYS A 177 -8.98 16.02 -15.63
N TYR A 178 -9.03 14.72 -15.91
CA TYR A 178 -8.15 14.05 -16.86
C TYR A 178 -8.98 13.40 -17.97
N ASP A 179 -8.43 13.40 -19.18
CA ASP A 179 -8.99 12.66 -20.30
C ASP A 179 -8.41 11.24 -20.32
N PHE A 180 -9.27 10.27 -20.59
CA PHE A 180 -8.93 8.85 -20.60
C PHE A 180 -9.36 8.22 -21.94
N PRO A 181 -8.52 8.35 -22.99
CA PRO A 181 -8.87 7.87 -24.33
C PRO A 181 -9.05 6.35 -24.35
N GLN A 182 -10.14 5.90 -24.97
CA GLN A 182 -10.47 4.50 -25.17
C GLN A 182 -9.67 3.93 -26.35
N VAL A 183 -8.89 2.88 -26.11
CA VAL A 183 -7.97 2.31 -27.11
C VAL A 183 -8.46 1.01 -27.75
N ALA A 184 -9.56 0.43 -27.26
CA ALA A 184 -10.00 -0.91 -27.66
C ALA A 184 -10.24 -1.04 -29.18
N ASP A 185 -10.80 -0.01 -29.83
CA ASP A 185 -11.09 -0.09 -31.26
C ASP A 185 -9.84 0.01 -32.14
N LEU A 186 -8.77 0.64 -31.64
CA LEU A 186 -7.46 0.70 -32.31
C LEU A 186 -6.75 -0.65 -32.24
N VAL A 187 -6.83 -1.32 -31.08
CA VAL A 187 -6.22 -2.64 -30.85
C VAL A 187 -6.73 -3.69 -31.83
N LEU A 188 -8.01 -3.66 -32.19
CA LEU A 188 -8.59 -4.60 -33.17
C LEU A 188 -8.07 -4.41 -34.60
N LYS A 189 -7.58 -3.21 -34.93
CA LYS A 189 -7.06 -2.89 -36.26
C LYS A 189 -5.57 -3.20 -36.40
N ASP A 190 -4.91 -3.53 -35.29
CA ASP A 190 -3.47 -3.72 -35.21
C ASP A 190 -2.99 -4.98 -35.94
N ASP A 191 -1.88 -4.86 -36.67
CA ASP A 191 -1.37 -5.94 -37.50
C ASP A 191 -0.73 -7.07 -36.69
N ARG A 192 -0.18 -6.80 -35.48
CA ARG A 192 0.34 -7.85 -34.60
C ARG A 192 -0.77 -8.79 -34.16
N LEU A 193 -1.95 -8.24 -33.86
CA LEU A 193 -3.12 -9.03 -33.49
C LEU A 193 -3.65 -9.85 -34.66
N LYS A 194 -3.76 -9.27 -35.86
CA LYS A 194 -4.19 -10.00 -37.07
C LYS A 194 -3.26 -11.18 -37.37
N LYS A 195 -1.94 -10.95 -37.36
CA LYS A 195 -0.93 -12.01 -37.57
C LYS A 195 -1.03 -13.12 -36.52
N ALA A 196 -1.31 -12.78 -35.26
CA ALA A 196 -1.48 -13.78 -34.20
C ALA A 196 -2.75 -14.63 -34.39
N VAL A 197 -3.84 -14.01 -34.85
CA VAL A 197 -5.09 -14.71 -35.20
C VAL A 197 -4.88 -15.68 -36.36
N GLU A 198 -4.21 -15.24 -37.43
CA GLU A 198 -3.85 -16.08 -38.59
C GLU A 198 -2.93 -17.23 -38.18
N LYS A 199 -1.90 -16.94 -37.39
CA LYS A 199 -0.96 -17.97 -36.91
C LYS A 199 -1.65 -19.03 -36.05
N MET A 200 -2.56 -18.62 -35.17
CA MET A 200 -3.36 -19.56 -34.38
C MET A 200 -4.27 -20.39 -35.29
N ALA A 201 -4.97 -19.76 -36.23
CA ALA A 201 -5.83 -20.47 -37.17
C ALA A 201 -5.03 -21.50 -38.00
N LEU A 202 -3.82 -21.15 -38.43
CA LEU A 202 -2.93 -22.05 -39.16
C LEU A 202 -2.47 -23.25 -38.30
N GLN A 203 -2.20 -23.05 -37.00
CA GLN A 203 -1.87 -24.15 -36.08
C GLN A 203 -3.06 -25.10 -35.93
N GLN A 204 -4.23 -24.57 -35.66
CA GLN A 204 -5.46 -25.38 -35.53
C GLN A 204 -5.83 -26.11 -36.83
N PHE A 205 -5.56 -25.48 -37.98
CA PHE A 205 -5.75 -26.09 -39.28
C PHE A 205 -4.83 -27.30 -39.48
N LYS A 206 -3.54 -27.16 -39.16
CA LYS A 206 -2.56 -28.26 -39.23
C LYS A 206 -2.91 -29.45 -38.34
N ASP A 207 -3.53 -29.21 -37.19
CA ASP A 207 -3.93 -30.27 -36.26
C ASP A 207 -5.21 -31.02 -36.67
N SER A 208 -5.93 -30.52 -37.68
CA SER A 208 -7.30 -30.96 -38.00
C SER A 208 -7.43 -31.86 -39.25
N ASP A 209 -6.31 -32.27 -39.87
CA ASP A 209 -6.23 -33.13 -41.08
C ASP A 209 -7.18 -32.77 -42.25
N SER A 210 -7.73 -31.54 -42.24
CA SER A 210 -8.75 -31.07 -43.16
C SER A 210 -8.12 -30.21 -44.26
N ASN A 211 -8.39 -30.49 -45.54
CA ASN A 211 -7.83 -29.75 -46.68
C ASN A 211 -8.77 -28.67 -47.25
N GLU A 212 -9.84 -28.33 -46.54
CA GLU A 212 -10.84 -27.37 -47.03
C GLU A 212 -10.45 -25.92 -46.73
N GLU A 213 -10.31 -25.10 -47.78
CA GLU A 213 -10.00 -23.67 -47.64
C GLU A 213 -11.10 -22.88 -46.90
N LYS A 214 -12.36 -23.33 -47.02
CA LYS A 214 -13.49 -22.79 -46.25
C LYS A 214 -13.30 -22.97 -44.75
N TYR A 215 -12.80 -24.14 -44.33
CA TYR A 215 -12.56 -24.43 -42.92
C TYR A 215 -11.48 -23.53 -42.31
N TYR A 216 -10.43 -23.22 -43.07
CA TYR A 216 -9.41 -22.25 -42.66
C TYR A 216 -9.99 -20.84 -42.43
N GLN A 217 -10.82 -20.36 -43.35
CA GLN A 217 -11.48 -19.05 -43.22
C GLN A 217 -12.42 -19.00 -42.00
N GLU A 218 -13.15 -20.07 -41.72
CA GLU A 218 -13.98 -20.18 -40.51
C GLU A 218 -13.15 -20.14 -39.23
N LEU A 219 -11.97 -20.76 -39.20
CA LEU A 219 -11.05 -20.71 -38.06
C LEU A 219 -10.53 -19.28 -37.80
N VAL A 220 -10.19 -18.56 -38.87
CA VAL A 220 -9.76 -17.15 -38.78
C VAL A 220 -10.88 -16.29 -38.20
N ASP A 221 -12.11 -16.39 -38.72
CA ASP A 221 -13.26 -15.63 -38.19
C ASP A 221 -13.58 -15.99 -36.73
N ARG A 222 -13.53 -17.28 -36.38
CA ARG A 222 -13.73 -17.75 -35.00
C ARG A 222 -12.68 -17.16 -34.06
N ASN A 223 -11.41 -17.17 -34.44
CA ASN A 223 -10.32 -16.59 -33.64
C ASN A 223 -10.39 -15.06 -33.60
N GLY A 224 -10.87 -14.39 -34.66
CA GLY A 224 -11.14 -12.96 -34.67
C GLY A 224 -12.27 -12.55 -33.73
N LYS A 225 -13.40 -13.27 -33.74
CA LYS A 225 -14.50 -13.09 -32.79
C LYS A 225 -14.05 -13.33 -31.35
N ARG A 226 -13.22 -14.36 -31.14
CA ARG A 226 -12.60 -14.63 -29.83
C ARG A 226 -11.70 -13.49 -29.38
N ALA A 227 -10.82 -12.97 -30.24
CA ALA A 227 -9.95 -11.84 -29.93
C ALA A 227 -10.75 -10.61 -29.50
N ARG A 228 -11.84 -10.29 -30.22
CA ARG A 228 -12.77 -9.22 -29.85
C ARG A 228 -13.38 -9.46 -28.46
N LYS A 229 -13.90 -10.66 -28.21
CA LYS A 229 -14.47 -11.00 -26.89
C LYS A 229 -13.44 -10.85 -25.78
N LEU A 230 -12.23 -11.38 -25.96
CA LEU A 230 -11.13 -11.26 -25.00
C LEU A 230 -10.78 -9.80 -24.72
N LEU A 231 -10.68 -8.97 -25.74
CA LEU A 231 -10.37 -7.54 -25.58
C LEU A 231 -11.46 -6.80 -24.81
N TYR A 232 -12.73 -7.01 -25.17
CA TYR A 232 -13.86 -6.37 -24.47
C TYR A 232 -14.01 -6.88 -23.03
N ASP A 233 -13.65 -8.14 -22.78
CA ASP A 233 -13.57 -8.69 -21.44
C ASP A 233 -12.38 -8.13 -20.64
N MET A 234 -11.28 -7.78 -21.29
CA MET A 234 -10.09 -7.24 -20.65
C MET A 234 -10.15 -5.73 -20.40
N ARG A 235 -10.70 -4.95 -21.34
CA ARG A 235 -10.58 -3.49 -21.35
C ARG A 235 -11.11 -2.80 -20.09
N SER A 236 -10.45 -1.71 -19.73
CA SER A 236 -10.91 -0.75 -18.75
C SER A 236 -11.88 0.26 -19.38
N THR A 237 -12.83 0.76 -18.59
CA THR A 237 -13.79 1.81 -18.98
C THR A 237 -13.69 3.00 -18.01
N LEU A 238 -12.45 3.41 -17.72
CA LEU A 238 -12.12 4.43 -16.74
C LEU A 238 -12.96 5.71 -16.95
N SER A 239 -13.61 6.16 -15.87
CA SER A 239 -14.52 7.31 -15.87
C SER A 239 -14.16 8.28 -14.75
N ASP A 240 -13.90 9.54 -15.12
CA ASP A 240 -13.61 10.62 -14.16
C ASP A 240 -14.75 10.83 -13.15
N PHE A 241 -16.00 10.69 -13.58
CA PHE A 241 -17.16 10.79 -12.70
C PHE A 241 -17.15 9.69 -11.63
N LEU A 242 -16.91 8.44 -12.02
CA LEU A 242 -16.85 7.32 -11.08
C LEU A 242 -15.67 7.44 -10.12
N LEU A 243 -14.50 7.85 -10.62
CA LEU A 243 -13.32 8.11 -9.78
C LEU A 243 -13.63 9.12 -8.67
N ARG A 244 -14.20 10.27 -9.03
CA ARG A 244 -14.61 11.31 -8.07
C ARG A 244 -15.63 10.79 -7.07
N PHE A 245 -16.70 10.18 -7.57
CA PHE A 245 -17.75 9.63 -6.73
C PHE A 245 -17.19 8.62 -5.71
N THR A 246 -16.34 7.69 -6.16
CA THR A 246 -15.70 6.72 -5.29
C THR A 246 -14.74 7.38 -4.29
N SER A 247 -14.00 8.42 -4.68
CA SER A 247 -13.17 9.18 -3.73
C SER A 247 -13.99 9.79 -2.60
N TRP A 248 -15.12 10.42 -2.94
CA TRP A 248 -16.04 10.99 -1.93
C TRP A 248 -16.56 9.91 -0.97
N VAL A 249 -16.92 8.75 -1.50
CA VAL A 249 -17.33 7.59 -0.69
C VAL A 249 -16.20 7.11 0.23
N LEU A 250 -14.97 7.01 -0.28
CA LEU A 250 -13.81 6.53 0.49
C LEU A 250 -13.44 7.46 1.64
N TYR A 251 -13.58 8.78 1.48
CA TYR A 251 -13.44 9.74 2.57
C TYR A 251 -14.41 9.47 3.74
N LYS A 252 -15.55 8.82 3.48
CA LYS A 252 -16.52 8.42 4.51
C LYS A 252 -16.28 7.03 5.05
N LEU A 253 -15.88 6.09 4.19
CA LEU A 253 -15.72 4.70 4.57
C LEU A 253 -14.41 4.41 5.30
N LEU A 254 -13.28 4.97 4.85
CA LEU A 254 -11.96 4.66 5.42
C LEU A 254 -11.87 5.01 6.92
N PRO A 255 -12.33 6.18 7.40
CA PRO A 255 -12.29 6.51 8.83
C PRO A 255 -13.15 5.62 9.73
N CYS A 256 -14.09 4.84 9.17
CA CYS A 256 -14.90 3.91 9.97
C CYS A 256 -14.08 2.74 10.52
N PHE A 257 -12.99 2.36 9.85
CA PHE A 257 -12.20 1.17 10.20
C PHE A 257 -10.69 1.39 10.24
N LEU A 258 -10.18 2.46 9.63
CA LEU A 258 -8.79 2.91 9.74
C LEU A 258 -8.71 4.16 10.62
N THR A 259 -7.75 4.16 11.52
CA THR A 259 -7.44 5.33 12.36
C THR A 259 -6.75 6.43 11.53
N SER A 260 -5.82 6.05 10.65
CA SER A 260 -5.08 7.00 9.81
C SER A 260 -4.46 6.34 8.58
N VAL A 261 -4.34 7.13 7.51
CA VAL A 261 -3.63 6.76 6.27
C VAL A 261 -2.49 7.73 6.08
N VAL A 262 -1.27 7.26 6.32
CA VAL A 262 -0.11 8.13 6.47
C VAL A 262 0.80 8.05 5.25
N VAL A 263 1.08 9.20 4.64
CA VAL A 263 1.96 9.34 3.48
C VAL A 263 2.93 10.50 3.70
N HIS A 264 4.12 10.38 3.14
CA HIS A 264 5.10 11.44 3.15
C HIS A 264 4.78 12.48 2.06
N PRO A 265 4.47 13.75 2.41
CA PRO A 265 4.05 14.75 1.43
C PRO A 265 5.11 15.04 0.36
N GLY A 266 6.38 14.96 0.73
CA GLY A 266 7.49 15.10 -0.21
C GLY A 266 7.53 14.03 -1.31
N GLN A 267 7.08 12.80 -1.00
CA GLN A 267 7.00 11.75 -2.02
C GLN A 267 5.85 12.03 -3.00
N VAL A 268 4.73 12.57 -2.52
CA VAL A 268 3.60 12.98 -3.36
C VAL A 268 3.98 14.15 -4.27
N GLU A 269 4.72 15.13 -3.77
CA GLU A 269 5.22 16.25 -4.58
C GLU A 269 6.15 15.78 -5.70
N MET A 270 7.02 14.82 -5.40
CA MET A 270 7.89 14.17 -6.37
C MET A 270 7.07 13.46 -7.47
N LEU A 271 6.00 12.76 -7.12
CA LEU A 271 5.08 12.16 -8.11
C LEU A 271 4.35 13.20 -8.96
N LYS A 272 3.94 14.33 -8.36
CA LYS A 272 3.35 15.45 -9.12
C LYS A 272 4.32 16.00 -10.15
N LYS A 273 5.59 16.21 -9.77
CA LYS A 273 6.65 16.65 -10.69
C LYS A 273 6.88 15.64 -11.81
N ALA A 274 6.95 14.35 -11.47
CA ALA A 274 7.10 13.28 -12.44
C ALA A 274 5.90 13.20 -13.42
N GLY A 275 4.68 13.40 -12.94
CA GLY A 275 3.46 13.42 -13.76
C GLY A 275 3.39 14.58 -14.76
N ASN A 276 4.19 15.64 -14.60
CA ASN A 276 4.28 16.74 -15.56
C ASN A 276 5.23 16.45 -16.75
N SER A 277 6.01 15.37 -16.70
CA SER A 277 6.97 15.01 -17.75
C SER A 277 6.33 14.41 -19.02
N ASN A 278 5.00 14.26 -19.05
CA ASN A 278 4.24 13.57 -20.11
C ASN A 278 4.64 12.09 -20.35
N LEU A 279 5.50 11.51 -19.52
CA LEU A 279 5.83 10.09 -19.54
C LEU A 279 4.82 9.29 -18.71
N PRO A 280 4.48 8.06 -19.12
CA PRO A 280 3.60 7.20 -18.33
C PRO A 280 4.30 6.80 -17.01
N LEU A 281 3.57 6.94 -15.90
CA LEU A 281 3.98 6.45 -14.58
C LEU A 281 3.51 5.00 -14.40
N ILE A 282 4.44 4.12 -14.04
CA ILE A 282 4.19 2.70 -13.80
C ILE A 282 4.38 2.41 -12.31
N PHE A 283 3.27 2.26 -11.58
CA PHE A 283 3.26 1.97 -10.15
C PHE A 283 3.43 0.47 -9.90
N LEU A 284 4.40 0.12 -9.06
CA LEU A 284 4.84 -1.25 -8.79
C LEU A 284 4.80 -1.55 -7.28
N PRO A 285 3.59 -1.69 -6.71
CA PRO A 285 3.42 -2.00 -5.29
C PRO A 285 3.78 -3.44 -4.91
N LEU A 286 4.19 -3.62 -3.66
CA LEU A 286 4.06 -4.90 -2.96
C LEU A 286 2.59 -5.13 -2.59
N HIS A 287 2.12 -6.38 -2.70
CA HIS A 287 0.73 -6.73 -2.50
C HIS A 287 0.50 -7.40 -1.15
N ARG A 288 -0.18 -6.70 -0.25
CA ARG A 288 -0.56 -7.18 1.08
C ARG A 288 -2.07 -7.40 1.18
N SER A 289 -2.87 -6.48 0.65
CA SER A 289 -4.33 -6.51 0.77
C SER A 289 -5.04 -6.07 -0.51
N HIS A 290 -6.31 -6.46 -0.67
CA HIS A 290 -7.19 -5.85 -1.68
C HIS A 290 -7.37 -4.34 -1.51
N LEU A 291 -7.05 -3.78 -0.34
CA LEU A 291 -7.12 -2.35 -0.11
C LEU A 291 -5.98 -1.57 -0.83
N ASP A 292 -4.87 -2.24 -1.18
CA ASP A 292 -3.67 -1.59 -1.72
C ASP A 292 -3.98 -0.73 -2.97
N TYR A 293 -4.60 -1.34 -3.99
CA TYR A 293 -4.90 -0.64 -5.25
C TYR A 293 -5.98 0.44 -5.09
N ILE A 294 -6.90 0.26 -4.14
CA ILE A 294 -7.95 1.25 -3.83
C ILE A 294 -7.28 2.50 -3.26
N LEU A 295 -6.37 2.32 -2.31
CA LEU A 295 -5.70 3.41 -1.62
C LEU A 295 -4.68 4.12 -2.49
N ILE A 296 -3.88 3.39 -3.27
CA ILE A 296 -2.94 4.00 -4.20
C ILE A 296 -3.71 4.90 -5.17
N SER A 297 -4.76 4.39 -5.81
CA SER A 297 -5.61 5.18 -6.72
C SER A 297 -6.28 6.36 -6.01
N PHE A 298 -6.78 6.17 -4.78
CA PHE A 298 -7.37 7.23 -3.96
C PHE A 298 -6.37 8.35 -3.63
N ILE A 299 -5.14 8.00 -3.25
CA ILE A 299 -4.09 8.96 -2.89
C ILE A 299 -3.66 9.74 -4.13
N LEU A 300 -3.45 9.06 -5.26
CA LEU A 300 -3.06 9.72 -6.51
C LEU A 300 -4.14 10.70 -6.97
N LEU A 301 -5.40 10.26 -6.99
CA LEU A 301 -6.53 11.08 -7.40
C LEU A 301 -6.72 12.33 -6.53
N ASN A 302 -6.66 12.18 -5.21
CA ASN A 302 -6.83 13.31 -4.27
C ASN A 302 -5.63 14.26 -4.21
N ASN A 303 -4.55 13.91 -4.91
CA ASN A 303 -3.37 14.75 -5.06
C ASN A 303 -3.18 15.19 -6.51
N ASP A 304 -4.24 15.26 -7.32
CA ASP A 304 -4.16 15.73 -8.72
C ASP A 304 -3.05 15.02 -9.52
N ILE A 305 -2.94 13.70 -9.34
CA ILE A 305 -2.12 12.83 -10.17
C ILE A 305 -3.08 11.92 -10.94
N ARG A 306 -2.83 11.75 -12.23
CA ARG A 306 -3.66 10.94 -13.12
C ARG A 306 -3.76 9.49 -12.59
N SER A 307 -4.98 9.02 -12.37
CA SER A 307 -5.25 7.66 -11.86
C SER A 307 -4.70 6.58 -12.83
N PRO A 308 -4.09 5.51 -12.31
CA PRO A 308 -3.55 4.43 -13.14
C PRO A 308 -4.62 3.43 -13.60
N LEU A 309 -4.32 2.73 -14.68
CA LEU A 309 -5.00 1.50 -15.07
C LEU A 309 -4.46 0.34 -14.22
N VAL A 310 -5.33 -0.34 -13.49
CA VAL A 310 -4.94 -1.38 -12.52
C VAL A 310 -5.09 -2.77 -13.13
N ALA A 311 -4.02 -3.57 -13.13
CA ALA A 311 -4.07 -4.96 -13.57
C ALA A 311 -4.82 -5.82 -12.53
N ALA A 312 -6.03 -6.27 -12.87
CA ALA A 312 -6.88 -7.06 -11.98
C ALA A 312 -7.02 -8.51 -12.47
N GLY A 313 -6.98 -9.47 -11.55
CA GLY A 313 -7.28 -10.85 -11.89
C GLY A 313 -8.76 -11.04 -12.25
N ASP A 314 -9.05 -11.85 -13.27
CA ASP A 314 -10.40 -12.27 -13.69
C ASP A 314 -11.32 -12.76 -12.55
N ASN A 315 -10.74 -13.32 -11.49
CA ASN A 315 -11.41 -13.77 -10.29
C ASN A 315 -12.15 -12.65 -9.53
N LEU A 316 -11.81 -11.38 -9.79
CA LEU A 316 -12.48 -10.21 -9.20
C LEU A 316 -13.69 -9.73 -10.04
N ARG A 317 -14.00 -10.40 -11.15
CA ARG A 317 -15.15 -10.06 -12.00
C ARG A 317 -16.47 -10.61 -11.41
N ILE A 318 -16.79 -10.18 -10.21
CA ILE A 318 -18.09 -10.43 -9.58
C ILE A 318 -19.14 -9.56 -10.29
N PRO A 319 -20.38 -10.03 -10.53
CA PRO A 319 -21.46 -9.19 -11.07
C PRO A 319 -21.60 -7.86 -10.31
N PHE A 320 -21.96 -6.78 -11.01
CA PHE A 320 -21.98 -5.39 -10.53
C PHE A 320 -20.60 -4.80 -10.19
N PHE A 321 -19.86 -5.41 -9.26
CA PHE A 321 -18.53 -4.93 -8.85
C PHE A 321 -17.53 -4.92 -10.00
N GLY A 322 -17.55 -5.92 -10.88
CA GLY A 322 -16.66 -5.98 -12.03
C GLY A 322 -16.87 -4.81 -13.02
N SER A 323 -18.10 -4.28 -13.11
CA SER A 323 -18.38 -3.10 -13.95
C SER A 323 -17.86 -1.82 -13.29
N LEU A 324 -18.11 -1.67 -11.98
CA LEU A 324 -17.58 -0.57 -11.18
C LEU A 324 -16.05 -0.52 -11.24
N LEU A 325 -15.37 -1.65 -11.02
CA LEU A 325 -13.91 -1.76 -11.09
C LEU A 325 -13.37 -1.37 -12.46
N ARG A 326 -14.03 -1.76 -13.58
CA ARG A 326 -13.64 -1.27 -14.92
C ARG A 326 -13.76 0.23 -15.04
N GLY A 327 -14.86 0.78 -14.50
CA GLY A 327 -15.11 2.22 -14.37
C GLY A 327 -14.06 2.98 -13.57
N LEU A 328 -13.39 2.29 -12.64
CA LEU A 328 -12.33 2.83 -11.80
C LEU A 328 -10.92 2.55 -12.31
N GLY A 329 -10.77 1.87 -13.45
CA GLY A 329 -9.45 1.67 -14.09
C GLY A 329 -8.98 0.22 -14.17
N ALA A 330 -9.73 -0.74 -13.63
CA ALA A 330 -9.35 -2.14 -13.69
C ALA A 330 -9.38 -2.66 -15.14
N PHE A 331 -8.29 -3.27 -15.57
CA PHE A 331 -8.26 -4.12 -16.75
C PHE A 331 -8.03 -5.56 -16.34
N PHE A 332 -8.88 -6.48 -16.83
CA PHE A 332 -8.92 -7.85 -16.33
C PHE A 332 -8.00 -8.77 -17.10
N ILE A 333 -7.06 -9.39 -16.37
CA ILE A 333 -6.15 -10.40 -16.89
C ILE A 333 -6.49 -11.77 -16.31
N LYS A 334 -6.31 -12.81 -17.13
CA LYS A 334 -6.43 -14.19 -16.68
C LYS A 334 -5.23 -14.57 -15.83
N ARG A 335 -5.46 -15.24 -14.70
CA ARG A 335 -4.39 -15.84 -13.90
C ARG A 335 -3.78 -17.05 -14.61
N ARG A 336 -4.62 -17.92 -15.17
CA ARG A 336 -4.13 -19.08 -15.94
C ARG A 336 -4.52 -18.94 -17.39
N VAL A 337 -3.54 -19.13 -18.26
CA VAL A 337 -3.75 -19.20 -19.70
C VAL A 337 -3.81 -20.68 -20.05
N ASP A 338 -5.04 -21.22 -20.11
CA ASP A 338 -5.23 -22.62 -20.45
C ASP A 338 -4.74 -22.87 -21.89
N PRO A 339 -3.98 -23.95 -22.13
CA PRO A 339 -3.59 -24.32 -23.48
C PRO A 339 -4.83 -24.57 -24.34
N VAL A 340 -4.81 -24.05 -25.56
CA VAL A 340 -5.83 -24.33 -26.56
C VAL A 340 -5.33 -25.51 -27.37
N GLN A 341 -5.99 -26.67 -27.26
CA GLN A 341 -5.60 -27.89 -27.98
C GLN A 341 -4.12 -28.28 -27.75
N GLY A 342 -3.61 -28.12 -26.53
CA GLY A 342 -2.22 -28.41 -26.19
C GLY A 342 -1.21 -27.31 -26.56
N HIS A 343 -1.63 -26.25 -27.25
CA HIS A 343 -0.80 -25.12 -27.64
C HIS A 343 -1.00 -23.88 -26.76
N LYS A 344 0.04 -23.02 -26.70
CA LYS A 344 -0.01 -21.73 -25.99
C LYS A 344 -1.05 -20.81 -26.65
N ASP A 345 -1.87 -20.11 -25.86
CA ASP A 345 -2.89 -19.17 -26.40
C ASP A 345 -2.22 -17.90 -26.98
N LEU A 346 -1.86 -17.96 -28.26
CA LEU A 346 -1.23 -16.85 -28.99
C LEU A 346 -2.15 -15.64 -29.11
N VAL A 347 -3.46 -15.86 -29.23
CA VAL A 347 -4.45 -14.79 -29.39
C VAL A 347 -4.56 -13.97 -28.12
N TYR A 348 -4.70 -14.61 -26.96
CA TYR A 348 -4.74 -13.89 -25.68
C TYR A 348 -3.48 -13.07 -25.44
N LYS A 349 -2.29 -13.63 -25.72
CA LYS A 349 -1.01 -12.92 -25.57
C LYS A 349 -0.94 -11.69 -26.46
N ALA A 350 -1.32 -11.82 -27.73
CA ALA A 350 -1.33 -10.69 -28.65
C ALA A 350 -2.35 -9.61 -28.22
N VAL A 351 -3.55 -10.00 -27.79
CA VAL A 351 -4.54 -9.04 -27.26
C VAL A 351 -3.99 -8.27 -26.06
N LEU A 352 -3.42 -8.95 -25.07
CA LEU A 352 -2.85 -8.31 -23.88
C LEU A 352 -1.71 -7.36 -24.25
N HIS A 353 -0.76 -7.85 -25.04
CA HIS A 353 0.40 -7.07 -25.46
C HIS A 353 -0.02 -5.80 -26.23
N THR A 354 -0.83 -5.96 -27.27
CA THR A 354 -1.28 -4.84 -28.09
C THR A 354 -2.13 -3.87 -27.26
N TYR A 355 -3.04 -4.36 -26.40
CA TYR A 355 -3.83 -3.49 -25.53
C TYR A 355 -2.97 -2.63 -24.60
N MET A 356 -1.99 -3.23 -23.91
CA MET A 356 -1.06 -2.50 -23.06
C MET A 356 -0.22 -1.49 -23.83
N ASN A 357 0.31 -1.87 -24.99
CA ASN A 357 1.10 -1.00 -25.85
C ASN A 357 0.29 0.27 -26.24
N TYR A 358 -0.95 0.12 -26.74
CA TYR A 358 -1.78 1.28 -27.06
C TYR A 358 -2.15 2.11 -25.82
N CYS A 359 -2.32 1.48 -24.64
CA CYS A 359 -2.58 2.22 -23.41
C CYS A 359 -1.39 3.09 -23.01
N LEU A 360 -0.17 2.56 -23.08
CA LEU A 360 1.07 3.29 -22.79
C LEU A 360 1.29 4.42 -23.80
N ARG A 361 1.06 4.16 -25.09
CA ARG A 361 1.14 5.16 -26.15
C ARG A 361 0.13 6.30 -25.97
N ALA A 362 -1.04 6.01 -25.39
CA ALA A 362 -2.04 7.00 -25.03
C ALA A 362 -1.72 7.75 -23.72
N GLY A 363 -0.54 7.51 -23.13
CA GLY A 363 -0.06 8.16 -21.91
C GLY A 363 -0.81 7.74 -20.64
N HIS A 364 -1.46 6.56 -20.64
CA HIS A 364 -2.09 6.05 -19.42
C HIS A 364 -1.03 5.60 -18.43
N ASN A 365 -1.18 6.02 -17.17
CA ASN A 365 -0.46 5.43 -16.06
C ASN A 365 -0.94 3.99 -15.83
N MET A 366 -0.07 3.12 -15.31
CA MET A 366 -0.42 1.73 -15.03
C MET A 366 -0.01 1.34 -13.61
N GLU A 367 -0.76 0.42 -13.02
CA GLU A 367 -0.45 -0.18 -11.72
C GLU A 367 -0.58 -1.70 -11.84
N PHE A 368 0.44 -2.42 -11.39
CA PHE A 368 0.37 -3.87 -11.25
C PHE A 368 1.34 -4.40 -10.20
N PHE A 369 1.01 -5.57 -9.65
CA PHE A 369 1.79 -6.20 -8.59
C PHE A 369 2.82 -7.16 -9.19
N LEU A 370 4.11 -6.87 -9.00
CA LEU A 370 5.20 -7.73 -9.49
C LEU A 370 5.18 -9.12 -8.87
N GLU A 371 4.72 -9.27 -7.63
CA GLU A 371 4.57 -10.56 -6.94
C GLU A 371 3.47 -11.45 -7.59
N GLY A 372 2.57 -10.82 -8.36
CA GLY A 372 1.39 -11.40 -8.97
C GLY A 372 0.28 -11.76 -7.97
N GLY A 373 0.50 -11.71 -6.67
CA GLY A 373 -0.55 -11.98 -5.71
C GLY A 373 -0.20 -11.46 -4.33
N ARG A 374 -1.22 -11.35 -3.50
CA ARG A 374 -1.07 -10.97 -2.09
C ARG A 374 -0.11 -11.95 -1.41
N THR A 375 0.87 -11.43 -0.68
CA THR A 375 1.69 -12.27 0.18
C THR A 375 0.83 -12.97 1.23
N ARG A 376 1.15 -14.23 1.51
CA ARG A 376 0.53 -15.00 2.58
C ARG A 376 1.40 -15.10 3.80
N THR A 377 2.70 -14.84 3.66
CA THR A 377 3.69 -14.97 4.72
C THR A 377 4.08 -13.63 5.31
N GLY A 378 3.75 -12.50 4.68
CA GLY A 378 4.21 -11.19 5.11
C GLY A 378 5.61 -10.84 4.61
N LYS A 379 6.28 -11.74 3.90
CA LYS A 379 7.53 -11.46 3.17
C LYS A 379 7.23 -11.01 1.73
N PRO A 380 8.08 -10.17 1.14
CA PRO A 380 8.05 -9.95 -0.30
C PRO A 380 8.20 -11.28 -1.04
N CYS A 381 7.36 -11.51 -2.03
CA CYS A 381 7.42 -12.70 -2.89
C CYS A 381 8.38 -12.47 -4.07
N MET A 382 8.88 -13.56 -4.65
CA MET A 382 9.68 -13.49 -5.86
C MET A 382 8.87 -12.91 -7.03
N PRO A 383 9.49 -12.07 -7.88
CA PRO A 383 8.78 -11.37 -8.95
C PRO A 383 8.29 -12.32 -10.05
N LYS A 384 7.16 -11.95 -10.63
CA LYS A 384 6.61 -12.48 -11.89
C LYS A 384 6.67 -11.38 -12.94
N TYR A 385 7.40 -11.66 -14.01
CA TYR A 385 7.85 -10.63 -14.94
C TYR A 385 6.93 -10.37 -16.14
N GLY A 386 5.84 -11.11 -16.34
CA GLY A 386 5.14 -11.06 -17.64
C GLY A 386 4.41 -9.77 -18.02
N ILE A 387 3.93 -8.98 -17.05
CA ILE A 387 3.36 -7.65 -17.37
C ILE A 387 4.50 -6.67 -17.64
N LEU A 388 5.54 -6.71 -16.81
CA LEU A 388 6.72 -5.85 -16.98
C LEU A 388 7.45 -6.13 -18.30
N SER A 389 7.49 -7.38 -18.76
CA SER A 389 8.13 -7.73 -20.03
C SER A 389 7.46 -7.05 -21.21
N VAL A 390 6.13 -6.91 -21.20
CA VAL A 390 5.39 -6.17 -22.24
C VAL A 390 5.77 -4.70 -22.26
N ILE A 391 5.97 -4.09 -21.07
CA ILE A 391 6.38 -2.69 -20.96
C ILE A 391 7.81 -2.50 -21.48
N VAL A 392 8.72 -3.39 -21.09
CA VAL A 392 10.12 -3.36 -21.55
C VAL A 392 10.21 -3.61 -23.06
N GLU A 393 9.45 -4.54 -23.61
CA GLU A 393 9.34 -4.78 -25.07
C GLU A 393 8.80 -3.55 -25.79
N THR A 394 7.73 -2.94 -25.28
CA THR A 394 7.14 -1.71 -25.85
C THR A 394 8.14 -0.54 -25.89
N PHE A 395 9.01 -0.44 -24.89
CA PHE A 395 10.12 0.51 -24.85
C PHE A 395 11.22 0.16 -25.86
N LEU A 396 11.67 -1.11 -25.90
CA LEU A 396 12.73 -1.56 -26.79
C LEU A 396 12.34 -1.50 -28.28
N ASP A 397 11.07 -1.75 -28.59
CA ASP A 397 10.48 -1.59 -29.92
C ASP A 397 10.34 -0.10 -30.33
N GLY A 398 10.65 0.84 -29.43
CA GLY A 398 10.57 2.28 -29.68
C GLY A 398 9.14 2.82 -29.75
N THR A 399 8.14 2.07 -29.27
CA THR A 399 6.75 2.55 -29.27
C THR A 399 6.53 3.65 -28.24
N ILE A 400 7.26 3.59 -27.13
CA ILE A 400 7.37 4.66 -26.13
C ILE A 400 8.82 5.07 -26.00
N GLU A 401 9.07 6.37 -25.83
CA GLU A 401 10.44 6.89 -25.67
C GLU A 401 11.05 6.53 -24.31
N ASP A 402 10.21 6.49 -23.27
CA ASP A 402 10.58 6.15 -21.90
C ASP A 402 9.32 5.88 -21.05
N ALA A 403 9.51 5.30 -19.87
CA ALA A 403 8.49 5.16 -18.83
C ALA A 403 9.14 5.36 -17.46
N LEU A 404 8.40 5.97 -16.53
CA LEU A 404 8.88 6.18 -15.16
C LEU A 404 8.35 5.06 -14.25
N LEU A 405 9.25 4.24 -13.74
CA LEU A 405 8.93 3.17 -12.81
C LEU A 405 8.86 3.72 -11.39
N VAL A 406 7.78 3.44 -10.67
CA VAL A 406 7.51 3.93 -9.32
C VAL A 406 7.32 2.74 -8.37
N PRO A 407 8.36 2.32 -7.64
CA PRO A 407 8.21 1.33 -6.58
C PRO A 407 7.31 1.88 -5.47
N VAL A 408 6.40 1.06 -4.95
CA VAL A 408 5.50 1.46 -3.86
C VAL A 408 5.53 0.42 -2.75
N SER A 409 5.67 0.89 -1.51
CA SER A 409 5.57 0.03 -0.32
C SER A 409 4.35 0.40 0.52
N VAL A 410 3.69 -0.62 1.05
CA VAL A 410 2.48 -0.50 1.86
C VAL A 410 2.63 -1.41 3.08
N ASN A 411 2.34 -0.88 4.26
CA ASN A 411 2.29 -1.67 5.49
C ASN A 411 1.12 -1.25 6.39
N TYR A 412 0.62 -2.20 7.17
CA TYR A 412 -0.58 -2.10 8.00
C TYR A 412 -0.25 -2.45 9.45
N GLU A 413 -0.90 -1.78 10.42
CA GLU A 413 -0.89 -2.26 11.81
C GLU A 413 -1.63 -3.61 11.92
N LYS A 414 -2.79 -3.72 11.28
CA LYS A 414 -3.56 -4.95 11.22
C LYS A 414 -4.07 -5.18 9.80
N LEU A 415 -3.86 -6.38 9.28
CA LEU A 415 -4.28 -6.71 7.92
C LEU A 415 -5.81 -6.84 7.84
N VAL A 416 -6.42 -6.24 6.81
CA VAL A 416 -7.87 -6.29 6.58
C VAL A 416 -8.34 -7.69 6.12
N ASP A 417 -7.49 -8.39 5.37
CA ASP A 417 -7.81 -9.67 4.74
C ASP A 417 -7.46 -10.86 5.68
N GLY A 418 -8.46 -11.61 6.16
CA GLY A 418 -8.26 -12.67 7.18
C GLY A 418 -8.06 -14.12 6.66
N ASN A 419 -8.15 -14.38 5.36
CA ASN A 419 -8.21 -15.76 4.85
C ASN A 419 -6.84 -16.45 4.68
N PHE A 420 -5.72 -15.74 4.90
CA PHE A 420 -4.40 -16.29 4.61
C PHE A 420 -3.98 -17.41 5.56
N VAL A 421 -4.44 -17.39 6.83
CA VAL A 421 -4.14 -18.44 7.81
C VAL A 421 -4.70 -19.79 7.35
N ARG A 422 -5.96 -19.80 6.89
CA ARG A 422 -6.60 -21.01 6.35
C ARG A 422 -5.88 -21.56 5.13
N GLU A 423 -5.49 -20.67 4.20
CA GLU A 423 -4.72 -21.04 3.01
C GLU A 423 -3.36 -21.67 3.39
N GLN A 424 -2.66 -21.11 4.40
CA GLN A 424 -1.39 -21.68 4.89
C GLN A 424 -1.55 -23.03 5.59
N LEU A 425 -2.70 -23.28 6.21
CA LEU A 425 -3.05 -24.60 6.77
C LEU A 425 -3.39 -25.65 5.69
N GLY A 426 -3.24 -25.31 4.40
CA GLY A 426 -3.50 -26.21 3.27
C GLY A 426 -4.98 -26.33 2.90
N GLN A 427 -5.86 -25.50 3.48
CA GLN A 427 -7.26 -25.50 3.11
C GLN A 427 -7.44 -24.95 1.69
N PRO A 428 -8.40 -25.46 0.91
CA PRO A 428 -8.64 -24.98 -0.43
C PRO A 428 -9.03 -23.50 -0.40
N LYS A 429 -8.53 -22.76 -1.38
CA LYS A 429 -8.88 -21.36 -1.55
C LYS A 429 -10.37 -21.22 -1.88
N GLU A 430 -11.12 -20.63 -0.96
CA GLU A 430 -12.53 -20.29 -1.20
C GLU A 430 -12.62 -19.08 -2.13
N MET A 431 -13.42 -19.19 -3.19
CA MET A 431 -13.76 -18.03 -4.00
C MET A 431 -14.76 -17.16 -3.23
N GLU A 432 -14.50 -15.86 -3.17
CA GLU A 432 -15.39 -14.91 -2.52
C GLU A 432 -16.71 -14.83 -3.31
N THR A 433 -17.81 -15.27 -2.71
CA THR A 433 -19.16 -15.06 -3.25
C THR A 433 -19.60 -13.62 -3.02
N PHE A 434 -20.54 -13.11 -3.81
CA PHE A 434 -21.06 -11.75 -3.65
C PHE A 434 -21.60 -11.49 -2.23
N THR A 435 -22.35 -12.45 -1.66
CA THR A 435 -22.87 -12.37 -0.29
C THR A 435 -21.76 -12.44 0.75
N GLY A 436 -20.75 -13.28 0.53
CA GLY A 436 -19.55 -13.35 1.38
C GLY A 436 -18.76 -12.04 1.38
N ALA A 437 -18.59 -11.41 0.21
CA ALA A 437 -17.91 -10.14 0.06
C ALA A 437 -18.65 -9.00 0.80
N MET A 438 -19.97 -8.90 0.65
CA MET A 438 -20.76 -7.89 1.37
C MET A 438 -20.72 -8.06 2.89
N LYS A 439 -20.81 -9.31 3.38
CA LYS A 439 -20.67 -9.61 4.81
C LYS A 439 -19.26 -9.27 5.32
N GLY A 440 -18.24 -9.55 4.51
CA GLY A 440 -16.86 -9.17 4.79
C GLY A 440 -16.70 -7.66 4.91
N ILE A 441 -17.21 -6.89 3.96
CA ILE A 441 -17.21 -5.42 3.99
C ILE A 441 -17.89 -4.90 5.26
N TRP A 442 -19.07 -5.43 5.62
CA TRP A 442 -19.76 -5.01 6.84
C TRP A 442 -18.92 -5.29 8.09
N HIS A 443 -18.29 -6.46 8.17
CA HIS A 443 -17.41 -6.79 9.29
C HIS A 443 -16.20 -5.85 9.37
N VAL A 444 -15.58 -5.56 8.22
CA VAL A 444 -14.45 -4.63 8.12
C VAL A 444 -14.84 -3.24 8.62
N LEU A 445 -16.00 -2.71 8.18
CA LEU A 445 -16.49 -1.39 8.57
C LEU A 445 -16.81 -1.27 10.08
N ASN A 446 -16.99 -2.37 10.80
CA ASN A 446 -17.23 -2.38 12.24
C ASN A 446 -16.00 -2.77 13.08
N SER A 447 -14.86 -2.97 12.42
CA SER A 447 -13.60 -3.40 13.05
C SER A 447 -12.58 -2.26 13.03
N ASN A 448 -11.58 -2.32 13.93
CA ASN A 448 -10.48 -1.37 13.94
C ASN A 448 -9.21 -2.03 13.38
N TYR A 449 -8.66 -1.47 12.31
CA TYR A 449 -7.42 -1.91 11.66
C TYR A 449 -6.24 -0.96 11.89
N GLY A 450 -6.45 0.10 12.67
CA GLY A 450 -5.40 1.00 13.10
C GLY A 450 -4.88 1.88 11.96
N MET A 451 -3.58 2.13 11.98
CA MET A 451 -2.90 2.95 11.00
C MET A 451 -2.37 2.13 9.83
N MET A 452 -2.35 2.76 8.66
CA MET A 452 -1.64 2.27 7.49
C MET A 452 -0.62 3.28 7.00
N ARG A 453 0.54 2.79 6.59
CA ARG A 453 1.61 3.57 5.96
C ARG A 453 1.74 3.20 4.48
N ILE A 454 1.80 4.21 3.62
CA ILE A 454 2.17 4.06 2.21
C ILE A 454 3.35 4.96 1.92
N ASP A 455 4.35 4.39 1.25
CA ASP A 455 5.54 5.09 0.80
C ASP A 455 5.72 4.91 -0.70
N PHE A 456 5.74 6.05 -1.40
CA PHE A 456 6.03 6.10 -2.84
C PHE A 456 7.51 6.38 -3.02
N ASN A 457 8.22 5.43 -3.62
CA ASN A 457 9.64 5.58 -3.90
C ASN A 457 9.84 6.52 -5.10
N GLN A 458 11.06 6.99 -5.26
CA GLN A 458 11.46 7.89 -6.30
C GLN A 458 11.23 7.28 -7.68
N PRO A 459 10.44 7.94 -8.56
CA PRO A 459 10.30 7.54 -9.94
C PRO A 459 11.66 7.55 -10.63
N PHE A 460 11.94 6.52 -11.42
CA PHE A 460 13.15 6.48 -12.23
C PHE A 460 12.88 6.01 -13.66
N SER A 461 13.71 6.50 -14.58
CA SER A 461 13.63 6.20 -16.01
C SER A 461 13.95 4.73 -16.30
N LEU A 462 13.04 4.07 -17.01
CA LEU A 462 13.27 2.72 -17.55
C LEU A 462 14.43 2.74 -18.55
N ARG A 463 14.50 3.75 -19.42
CA ARG A 463 15.57 3.93 -20.40
C ARG A 463 16.94 4.00 -19.74
N GLU A 464 17.07 4.79 -18.67
CA GLU A 464 18.31 4.91 -17.92
C GLU A 464 18.73 3.56 -17.31
N LEU A 465 17.80 2.87 -16.66
CA LEU A 465 18.06 1.58 -16.03
C LEU A 465 18.51 0.52 -17.05
N VAL A 466 17.80 0.40 -18.18
CA VAL A 466 18.13 -0.57 -19.25
C VAL A 466 19.50 -0.25 -19.85
N LYS A 467 19.82 1.03 -20.10
CA LYS A 467 21.13 1.44 -20.61
C LYS A 467 22.26 1.02 -19.66
N THR A 468 22.07 1.21 -18.36
CA THR A 468 23.07 0.84 -17.34
C THR A 468 23.28 -0.67 -17.27
N PHE A 469 22.21 -1.47 -17.32
CA PHE A 469 22.30 -2.93 -17.32
C PHE A 469 22.98 -3.48 -18.58
N ASN A 470 22.72 -2.89 -19.75
CA ASN A 470 23.38 -3.27 -21.00
C ASN A 470 24.87 -2.87 -21.02
N THR A 471 25.21 -1.69 -20.51
CA THR A 471 26.59 -1.15 -20.55
C THR A 471 27.50 -1.81 -19.52
N SER A 472 26.97 -2.10 -18.33
CA SER A 472 27.79 -2.61 -17.22
C SER A 472 28.27 -4.05 -17.44
N GLY A 473 27.75 -4.79 -18.42
CA GLY A 473 27.97 -6.24 -18.53
C GLY A 473 27.52 -7.04 -17.29
N LYS A 474 26.89 -6.36 -16.31
CA LYS A 474 26.34 -6.86 -15.05
C LYS A 474 24.89 -7.32 -15.24
N LEU A 475 24.54 -7.86 -16.40
CA LEU A 475 23.59 -8.97 -16.36
C LEU A 475 24.36 -10.05 -15.61
N PRO A 476 23.87 -10.57 -14.48
CA PRO A 476 24.59 -11.61 -13.80
C PRO A 476 24.80 -12.75 -14.80
N ASN A 477 26.04 -12.92 -15.26
CA ASN A 477 26.61 -14.23 -15.55
C ASN A 477 26.69 -14.98 -14.21
N GLY A 478 25.57 -15.10 -13.51
CA GLY A 478 25.41 -16.09 -12.48
C GLY A 478 25.62 -17.41 -13.18
N LYS A 479 26.54 -18.23 -12.65
CA LYS A 479 26.51 -19.67 -12.88
C LYS A 479 25.02 -20.06 -12.87
N LYS A 480 24.56 -20.76 -13.92
CA LYS A 480 23.19 -21.31 -13.93
C LYS A 480 22.98 -21.94 -12.55
N PRO A 481 21.90 -21.61 -11.82
CA PRO A 481 21.68 -22.17 -10.49
C PRO A 481 21.84 -23.70 -10.58
N THR A 482 22.78 -24.25 -9.81
CA THR A 482 23.13 -25.68 -9.83
C THR A 482 21.90 -26.52 -9.51
N LEU A 483 21.02 -25.97 -8.66
CA LEU A 483 19.66 -26.41 -8.49
C LEU A 483 18.79 -25.78 -9.58
N THR A 484 18.59 -26.53 -10.67
CA THR A 484 17.56 -26.21 -11.64
C THR A 484 16.20 -26.25 -10.95
N SER A 485 15.70 -25.09 -10.53
CA SER A 485 14.26 -24.92 -10.30
C SER A 485 13.60 -25.29 -11.63
N LYS A 486 12.99 -26.47 -11.70
CA LYS A 486 11.98 -26.74 -12.72
C LYS A 486 10.95 -25.64 -12.53
N ALA A 487 10.97 -24.64 -13.43
CA ALA A 487 9.97 -23.60 -13.45
C ALA A 487 8.62 -24.30 -13.37
N SER A 488 7.95 -24.17 -12.24
CA SER A 488 6.67 -24.82 -12.06
C SER A 488 5.81 -24.28 -13.18
N THR A 489 5.32 -25.17 -14.05
CA THR A 489 4.38 -24.85 -15.14
C THR A 489 3.11 -24.14 -14.63
N ASN A 490 2.93 -24.11 -13.32
CA ASN A 490 1.94 -23.35 -12.56
C ASN A 490 2.20 -21.84 -12.45
N SER A 491 2.92 -21.22 -13.39
CA SER A 491 2.96 -19.75 -13.49
C SER A 491 1.52 -19.21 -13.44
N LEU A 492 1.17 -18.65 -12.29
CA LEU A 492 -0.12 -18.02 -11.95
C LEU A 492 -0.45 -16.80 -12.82
N TYR A 493 0.37 -16.50 -13.84
CA TYR A 493 0.17 -15.50 -14.90
C TYR A 493 0.58 -15.96 -16.31
N GLY A 494 0.71 -17.27 -16.59
CA GLY A 494 0.98 -17.75 -17.96
C GLY A 494 2.07 -17.01 -18.76
N THR A 495 3.18 -16.61 -18.12
CA THR A 495 4.13 -15.64 -18.65
C THR A 495 5.28 -16.27 -19.45
N ASP A 496 4.95 -17.14 -20.40
CA ASP A 496 5.84 -17.43 -21.53
C ASP A 496 5.62 -16.41 -22.65
N VAL A 497 5.48 -15.12 -22.29
CA VAL A 497 5.31 -13.99 -23.22
C VAL A 497 6.67 -13.47 -23.71
N VAL A 498 7.75 -13.92 -23.07
CA VAL A 498 9.08 -13.32 -23.19
C VAL A 498 9.84 -13.97 -24.35
N SER A 499 10.46 -13.16 -25.22
CA SER A 499 11.63 -13.63 -25.97
C SER A 499 12.69 -14.02 -24.93
N GLU A 500 13.22 -15.24 -24.99
CA GLU A 500 14.21 -15.71 -23.99
C GLU A 500 15.38 -14.71 -23.83
N ASP A 501 15.68 -13.97 -24.91
CA ASP A 501 16.70 -12.92 -25.00
C ASP A 501 16.57 -11.82 -23.93
N HIS A 502 15.36 -11.41 -23.54
CA HIS A 502 15.15 -10.25 -22.64
C HIS A 502 14.74 -10.67 -21.22
N LYS A 503 14.61 -11.96 -20.95
CA LYS A 503 14.09 -12.50 -19.69
C LYS A 503 14.94 -12.10 -18.48
N GLN A 504 16.25 -12.23 -18.61
CA GLN A 504 17.21 -11.89 -17.54
C GLN A 504 17.18 -10.40 -17.20
N LEU A 505 17.02 -9.54 -18.20
CA LEU A 505 16.90 -8.10 -18.02
C LEU A 505 15.65 -7.77 -17.21
N VAL A 506 14.49 -8.30 -17.62
CA VAL A 506 13.21 -8.05 -16.93
C VAL A 506 13.22 -8.63 -15.51
N GLU A 507 13.82 -9.80 -15.32
CA GLU A 507 14.00 -10.40 -14.00
C GLU A 507 14.86 -9.51 -13.09
N SER A 508 15.97 -8.99 -13.61
CA SER A 508 16.87 -8.10 -12.86
C SER A 508 16.17 -6.78 -12.49
N ILE A 509 15.43 -6.17 -13.42
CA ILE A 509 14.62 -4.97 -13.15
C ILE A 509 13.59 -5.28 -12.04
N SER A 510 12.90 -6.42 -12.15
CA SER A 510 11.86 -6.80 -11.17
C SER A 510 12.44 -7.03 -9.77
N LYS A 511 13.54 -7.78 -9.66
CA LYS A 511 14.24 -8.03 -8.38
C LYS A 511 14.73 -6.72 -7.76
N HIS A 512 15.26 -5.81 -8.58
CA HIS A 512 15.69 -4.49 -8.13
C HIS A 512 14.54 -3.69 -7.50
N ILE A 513 13.36 -3.70 -8.14
CA ILE A 513 12.18 -2.95 -7.67
C ILE A 513 11.61 -3.56 -6.39
N ILE A 514 11.47 -4.88 -6.32
CA ILE A 514 11.00 -5.55 -5.10
C ILE A 514 11.94 -5.28 -3.93
N TYR A 515 13.25 -5.30 -4.17
CA TYR A 515 14.24 -4.94 -3.15
C TYR A 515 14.04 -3.50 -2.65
N ASP A 516 13.86 -2.53 -3.55
CA ASP A 516 13.59 -1.14 -3.18
C ASP A 516 12.29 -0.99 -2.36
N CYS A 517 11.22 -1.68 -2.74
CA CYS A 517 9.98 -1.69 -1.97
C CYS A 517 10.18 -2.32 -0.58
N ALA A 518 10.89 -3.45 -0.49
CA ALA A 518 11.16 -4.13 0.78
C ALA A 518 12.01 -3.27 1.73
N GLN A 519 13.01 -2.55 1.21
CA GLN A 519 13.85 -1.65 2.00
C GLN A 519 13.13 -0.37 2.45
N SER A 520 12.20 0.13 1.63
CA SER A 520 11.40 1.33 1.96
C SER A 520 10.22 1.07 2.89
N THR A 521 9.78 -0.19 3.03
CA THR A 521 8.64 -0.55 3.89
C THR A 521 8.93 -0.18 5.35
N SER A 522 8.07 0.67 5.94
CA SER A 522 8.19 1.08 7.35
C SER A 522 7.81 -0.05 8.32
N VAL A 523 8.52 -0.16 9.43
CA VAL A 523 8.21 -1.15 10.49
C VAL A 523 7.09 -0.63 11.40
N MET A 524 5.94 -1.30 11.43
CA MET A 524 4.81 -0.91 12.29
C MET A 524 4.94 -1.50 13.71
N SER A 525 4.12 -1.02 14.65
CA SER A 525 4.25 -1.41 16.06
C SER A 525 3.90 -2.89 16.29
N THR A 526 2.88 -3.41 15.59
CA THR A 526 2.56 -4.84 15.61
C THR A 526 3.68 -5.70 15.02
N ASN A 527 4.38 -5.25 13.97
CA ASN A 527 5.52 -5.98 13.41
C ASN A 527 6.64 -6.13 14.46
N ALA A 528 6.99 -5.05 15.14
CA ALA A 528 8.04 -5.03 16.16
C ALA A 528 7.70 -5.92 17.36
N LEU A 529 6.48 -5.78 17.91
CA LEU A 529 6.05 -6.59 19.04
C LEU A 529 5.97 -8.08 18.67
N ALA A 530 5.36 -8.41 17.53
CA ALA A 530 5.26 -9.80 17.05
C ALA A 530 6.63 -10.45 16.87
N PHE A 531 7.59 -9.71 16.32
CA PHE A 531 8.97 -10.16 16.17
C PHE A 531 9.60 -10.47 17.54
N LEU A 532 9.56 -9.54 18.49
CA LEU A 532 10.14 -9.74 19.83
C LEU A 532 9.53 -10.94 20.57
N LEU A 533 8.21 -11.12 20.48
CA LEU A 533 7.52 -12.25 21.10
C LEU A 533 7.89 -13.59 20.45
N LEU A 534 8.09 -13.63 19.13
CA LEU A 534 8.42 -14.87 18.41
C LEU A 534 9.92 -15.21 18.41
N THR A 535 10.82 -14.25 18.54
CA THR A 535 12.27 -14.50 18.50
C THR A 535 12.92 -14.54 19.88
N LYS A 536 12.55 -13.62 20.78
CA LYS A 536 13.21 -13.44 22.09
C LYS A 536 12.35 -13.90 23.27
N TYR A 537 11.04 -13.66 23.23
CA TYR A 537 10.15 -13.83 24.38
C TYR A 537 8.99 -14.80 24.10
N ARG A 538 9.29 -16.01 23.60
CA ARG A 538 8.28 -17.02 23.23
C ARG A 538 7.40 -17.46 24.40
N GLU A 539 7.97 -17.53 25.61
CA GLU A 539 7.23 -17.90 26.81
C GLU A 539 6.47 -16.73 27.46
N GLY A 540 6.59 -15.54 26.89
CA GLY A 540 6.08 -14.28 27.42
C GLY A 540 7.12 -13.51 28.22
N ALA A 541 6.86 -12.22 28.42
CA ALA A 541 7.74 -11.30 29.14
C ALA A 541 6.95 -10.21 29.87
N SER A 542 7.57 -9.63 30.89
CA SER A 542 7.00 -8.48 31.59
C SER A 542 7.00 -7.26 30.67
N ILE A 543 6.09 -6.31 30.91
CA ILE A 543 6.06 -5.05 30.14
C ILE A 543 7.41 -4.31 30.22
N LYS A 544 8.08 -4.34 31.37
CA LYS A 544 9.38 -3.68 31.57
C LYS A 544 10.47 -4.27 30.66
N GLU A 545 10.54 -5.60 30.56
CA GLU A 545 11.50 -6.28 29.68
C GLU A 545 11.20 -6.00 28.21
N LEU A 546 9.92 -5.99 27.83
CA LEU A 546 9.50 -5.68 26.47
C LEU A 546 9.77 -4.22 26.10
N VAL A 547 9.61 -3.28 27.03
CA VAL A 547 9.97 -1.87 26.83
C VAL A 547 11.45 -1.76 26.51
N LYS A 548 12.32 -2.37 27.32
CA LYS A 548 13.77 -2.38 27.07
C LYS A 548 14.09 -2.98 25.71
N ALA A 549 13.53 -4.15 25.39
CA ALA A 549 13.79 -4.81 24.11
C ALA A 549 13.25 -4.05 22.90
N MET A 550 12.12 -3.34 23.06
CA MET A 550 11.58 -2.45 22.04
C MET A 550 12.50 -1.25 21.81
N ASP A 551 13.06 -0.67 22.87
CA ASP A 551 14.03 0.43 22.75
C ASP A 551 15.34 -0.03 22.11
N ASP A 552 15.84 -1.21 22.47
CA ASP A 552 17.01 -1.84 21.84
C ASP A 552 16.74 -2.05 20.33
N LEU A 553 15.60 -2.65 19.98
CA LEU A 553 15.20 -2.87 18.57
C LEU A 553 15.06 -1.54 17.80
N ARG A 554 14.50 -0.49 18.41
CA ARG A 554 14.43 0.84 17.80
C ARG A 554 15.83 1.39 17.52
N ASN A 555 16.78 1.21 18.43
CA ASN A 555 18.13 1.70 18.24
C ASN A 555 18.84 0.95 17.09
N ASP A 556 18.68 -0.37 17.02
CA ASP A 556 19.22 -1.20 15.93
C ASP A 556 18.65 -0.77 14.56
N LEU A 557 17.33 -0.60 14.47
CA LEU A 557 16.67 -0.17 13.23
C LEU A 557 17.09 1.25 12.81
N ASN A 558 17.23 2.16 13.77
CA ASN A 558 17.69 3.52 13.50
C ASN A 558 19.15 3.57 13.04
N TYR A 559 20.01 2.70 13.58
CA TYR A 559 21.41 2.60 13.15
C TYR A 559 21.52 2.29 11.66
N VAL A 560 20.71 1.34 11.16
CA VAL A 560 20.64 0.97 9.74
C VAL A 560 19.77 1.94 8.91
N ARG A 561 19.30 3.03 9.52
CA ARG A 561 18.42 4.05 8.90
C ARG A 561 17.12 3.46 8.32
N ARG A 562 16.55 2.44 8.97
CA ARG A 562 15.21 1.92 8.63
C ARG A 562 14.10 2.84 9.17
N ASP A 563 13.04 3.02 8.40
CA ASP A 563 11.89 3.81 8.84
C ASP A 563 11.02 3.04 9.83
N ILE A 564 10.64 3.72 10.91
CA ILE A 564 9.79 3.19 11.98
C ILE A 564 8.43 3.91 11.90
N GLY A 565 7.37 3.12 11.77
CA GLY A 565 5.99 3.60 11.62
C GLY A 565 5.40 4.17 12.91
N PHE A 566 6.03 3.96 14.06
CA PHE A 566 5.54 4.38 15.38
C PHE A 566 6.54 5.31 16.09
N SER A 567 6.06 6.04 17.09
CA SER A 567 6.85 6.99 17.90
C SER A 567 6.27 7.10 19.32
N GLY A 568 6.94 7.85 20.19
CA GLY A 568 6.55 8.00 21.59
C GLY A 568 7.08 6.89 22.49
N ASP A 569 6.55 6.83 23.72
CA ASP A 569 7.05 5.94 24.75
C ASP A 569 6.80 4.46 24.38
N SER A 570 7.80 3.61 24.62
CA SER A 570 7.72 2.18 24.32
C SER A 570 6.57 1.48 25.02
N ILE A 571 6.18 1.95 26.20
CA ILE A 571 5.06 1.38 26.94
C ILE A 571 3.73 1.57 26.22
N ASP A 572 3.49 2.76 25.66
CA ASP A 572 2.26 3.08 24.94
C ASP A 572 2.20 2.36 23.60
N VAL A 573 3.34 2.28 22.91
CA VAL A 573 3.46 1.53 21.65
C VAL A 573 3.18 0.05 21.87
N ILE A 574 3.70 -0.54 22.95
CA ILE A 574 3.41 -1.95 23.28
C ILE A 574 1.93 -2.13 23.59
N ASN A 575 1.33 -1.25 24.42
CA ASN A 575 -0.10 -1.35 24.74
C ASN A 575 -0.97 -1.25 23.49
N TYR A 576 -0.68 -0.28 22.62
CA TYR A 576 -1.37 -0.12 21.34
C TYR A 576 -1.21 -1.37 20.45
N ALA A 577 0.02 -1.88 20.29
CA ALA A 577 0.26 -3.08 19.48
C ALA A 577 -0.45 -4.33 20.03
N VAL A 578 -0.49 -4.50 21.36
CA VAL A 578 -1.26 -5.59 22.01
C VAL A 578 -2.75 -5.46 21.71
N ASP A 579 -3.30 -4.25 21.77
CA ASP A 579 -4.73 -4.02 21.50
C ASP A 579 -5.06 -4.26 20.01
N MET A 580 -4.16 -3.90 19.10
CA MET A 580 -4.29 -4.16 17.66
C MET A 580 -4.23 -5.66 17.31
N LEU A 581 -3.23 -6.38 17.85
CA LEU A 581 -3.10 -7.83 17.68
C LEU A 581 -4.27 -8.57 18.34
N GLY A 582 -4.76 -8.05 19.46
CA GLY A 582 -5.92 -8.55 20.17
C GLY A 582 -5.64 -9.82 21.01
N PRO A 583 -6.62 -10.21 21.86
CA PRO A 583 -6.46 -11.30 22.82
C PRO A 583 -6.34 -12.69 22.17
N ALA A 584 -6.70 -12.80 20.89
CA ALA A 584 -6.56 -14.03 20.12
C ALA A 584 -5.11 -14.33 19.75
N LEU A 585 -4.22 -13.32 19.69
CA LEU A 585 -2.81 -13.52 19.36
C LEU A 585 -1.90 -13.34 20.57
N VAL A 586 -2.18 -12.34 21.41
CA VAL A 586 -1.37 -12.00 22.59
C VAL A 586 -2.24 -11.93 23.83
N GLN A 587 -1.92 -12.74 24.84
CA GLN A 587 -2.63 -12.76 26.12
C GLN A 587 -1.93 -11.89 27.15
N ARG A 588 -2.74 -11.19 27.95
CA ARG A 588 -2.30 -10.51 29.17
C ARG A 588 -2.54 -11.44 30.36
N LEU A 589 -1.47 -12.00 30.92
CA LEU A 589 -1.52 -12.84 32.11
C LEU A 589 -1.11 -12.01 33.33
N LYS A 590 -1.78 -12.20 34.47
CA LYS A 590 -1.35 -11.61 35.74
C LYS A 590 -0.66 -12.68 36.56
N VAL A 591 0.63 -12.52 36.81
CA VAL A 591 1.44 -13.42 37.64
C VAL A 591 2.11 -12.57 38.71
N ASN A 592 1.93 -12.91 39.99
CA ASN A 592 2.55 -12.20 41.12
C ASN A 592 2.35 -10.67 41.11
N ASN A 593 1.13 -10.20 40.79
CA ASN A 593 0.76 -8.78 40.61
C ASN A 593 1.44 -8.04 39.44
N GLU A 594 2.25 -8.71 38.62
CA GLU A 594 2.81 -8.16 37.38
C GLU A 594 2.04 -8.67 36.16
N VAL A 595 1.95 -7.81 35.14
CA VAL A 595 1.31 -8.16 33.85
C VAL A 595 2.37 -8.72 32.92
N LEU A 596 2.22 -10.00 32.58
CA LEU A 596 3.02 -10.72 31.59
C LEU A 596 2.26 -10.72 30.26
N LEU A 597 2.96 -10.38 29.18
CA LEU A 597 2.44 -10.51 27.81
C LEU A 597 2.99 -11.79 27.20
N LYS A 598 2.11 -12.69 26.77
CA LYS A 598 2.49 -13.99 26.19
C LYS A 598 1.82 -14.22 24.83
N PRO A 599 2.56 -14.65 23.78
CA PRO A 599 1.95 -15.05 22.53
C PRO A 599 1.19 -16.37 22.68
N ILE A 600 0.08 -16.52 21.97
CA ILE A 600 -0.68 -17.78 21.95
C ILE A 600 -0.01 -18.76 20.98
N ALA A 601 0.45 -19.90 21.50
CA ALA A 601 1.19 -20.92 20.76
C ALA A 601 0.33 -21.88 19.91
N THR A 602 -0.93 -21.56 19.65
CA THR A 602 -1.76 -22.37 18.73
C THR A 602 -1.32 -22.12 17.29
N LEU A 603 -1.24 -23.17 16.47
CA LEU A 603 -0.69 -23.08 15.11
C LEU A 603 -1.32 -21.96 14.24
N PRO A 604 -2.66 -21.78 14.19
CA PRO A 604 -3.25 -20.68 13.41
C PRO A 604 -2.79 -19.29 13.88
N ASN A 605 -2.65 -19.11 15.19
CA ASN A 605 -2.27 -17.83 15.80
C ASN A 605 -0.78 -17.56 15.62
N VAL A 606 0.06 -18.61 15.68
CA VAL A 606 1.49 -18.52 15.37
C VAL A 606 1.68 -18.14 13.89
N ILE A 607 0.91 -18.72 12.97
CA ILE A 607 0.94 -18.36 11.54
C ILE A 607 0.59 -16.88 11.35
N GLU A 608 -0.48 -16.40 11.98
CA GLU A 608 -0.88 -14.99 11.91
C GLU A 608 0.17 -14.07 12.53
N LEU A 609 0.71 -14.40 13.70
CA LEU A 609 1.74 -13.60 14.36
C LEU A 609 3.04 -13.58 13.54
N THR A 610 3.38 -14.70 12.90
CA THR A 610 4.54 -14.84 12.01
C THR A 610 4.40 -13.95 10.77
N TYR A 611 3.18 -13.76 10.27
CA TYR A 611 2.92 -12.81 9.18
C TYR A 611 3.41 -11.40 9.55
N TYR A 612 3.10 -10.94 10.76
CA TYR A 612 3.52 -9.62 11.25
C TYR A 612 5.03 -9.57 11.54
N SER A 613 5.63 -10.62 12.12
CA SER A 613 7.07 -10.63 12.42
C SER A 613 7.94 -10.66 11.16
N ASN A 614 7.46 -11.27 10.09
CA ASN A 614 8.24 -11.52 8.88
C ASN A 614 8.76 -10.27 8.16
N THR A 615 8.12 -9.11 8.37
CA THR A 615 8.64 -7.82 7.90
C THR A 615 10.04 -7.56 8.46
N LEU A 616 10.28 -7.85 9.75
CA LEU A 616 11.58 -7.70 10.40
C LEU A 616 12.52 -8.88 10.15
N VAL A 617 12.00 -10.09 9.93
CA VAL A 617 12.84 -11.25 9.57
C VAL A 617 13.66 -10.96 8.32
N THR A 618 13.07 -10.32 7.31
CA THR A 618 13.80 -9.95 6.09
C THR A 618 14.93 -8.94 6.33
N HIS A 619 14.84 -8.14 7.40
CA HIS A 619 15.87 -7.17 7.76
C HIS A 619 17.10 -7.85 8.36
N PHE A 620 16.89 -8.81 9.28
CA PHE A 620 17.96 -9.53 9.97
C PHE A 620 18.41 -10.80 9.24
N ALA A 621 17.92 -11.07 8.03
CA ALA A 621 18.17 -12.32 7.33
C ALA A 621 19.67 -12.55 7.06
N LEU A 622 20.38 -11.53 6.60
CA LEU A 622 21.81 -11.65 6.31
C LEU A 622 22.64 -11.80 7.60
N ASP A 623 22.40 -10.96 8.60
CA ASP A 623 23.00 -11.05 9.94
C ASP A 623 22.80 -12.46 10.54
N SER A 624 21.61 -13.03 10.38
CA SER A 624 21.26 -14.37 10.85
C SER A 624 22.01 -15.47 10.09
N ILE A 625 22.21 -15.33 8.78
CA ILE A 625 23.00 -16.29 7.98
C ILE A 625 24.47 -16.25 8.40
N VAL A 626 25.03 -15.06 8.63
CA VAL A 626 26.41 -14.92 9.14
C VAL A 626 26.53 -15.60 10.50
N ALA A 627 25.60 -15.36 11.42
CA ALA A 627 25.59 -16.01 12.73
C ALA A 627 25.50 -17.55 12.64
N VAL A 628 24.64 -18.07 11.76
CA VAL A 628 24.49 -19.52 11.52
C VAL A 628 25.77 -20.11 10.91
N ALA A 629 26.42 -19.40 9.98
CA ALA A 629 27.68 -19.85 9.38
C ALA A 629 28.81 -19.93 10.41
N ILE A 630 28.89 -18.96 11.34
CA ILE A 630 29.85 -18.99 12.44
C ILE A 630 29.61 -20.20 13.34
N GLU A 631 28.35 -20.44 13.74
CA GLU A 631 27.97 -21.59 14.58
C GLU A 631 28.23 -22.94 13.89
N ALA A 632 28.09 -23.00 12.56
CA ALA A 632 28.36 -24.20 11.78
C ALA A 632 29.86 -24.52 11.67
N LEU A 633 30.71 -23.50 11.53
CA LEU A 633 32.15 -23.66 11.31
C LEU A 633 32.93 -23.98 12.58
N ASP A 634 32.56 -23.41 13.72
CA ASP A 634 33.23 -23.72 14.99
C ASP A 634 32.26 -23.65 16.18
N LYS A 635 32.08 -24.78 16.85
CA LYS A 635 31.23 -24.92 18.04
C LYS A 635 32.01 -24.77 19.35
N THR A 636 33.33 -24.67 19.28
CA THR A 636 34.21 -24.91 20.45
C THR A 636 35.14 -23.75 20.79
N SER A 637 35.81 -23.12 19.81
CA SER A 637 36.77 -22.03 20.06
C SER A 637 36.24 -20.63 19.72
N GLY A 638 35.17 -20.52 18.92
CA GLY A 638 34.61 -19.25 18.45
C GLY A 638 35.50 -18.52 17.43
N ASN A 639 36.52 -19.17 16.89
CA ASN A 639 37.47 -18.56 15.95
C ASN A 639 37.26 -19.17 14.57
N VAL A 640 36.97 -18.33 13.59
CA VAL A 640 36.66 -18.75 12.22
C VAL A 640 37.57 -18.01 11.24
N VAL A 641 38.11 -18.72 10.26
CA VAL A 641 38.88 -18.13 9.17
C VAL A 641 37.94 -17.30 8.30
N HIS A 642 38.30 -16.05 8.04
CA HIS A 642 37.45 -15.09 7.35
C HIS A 642 37.00 -15.57 5.95
N GLN A 643 37.90 -16.16 5.15
CA GLN A 643 37.54 -16.65 3.82
C GLN A 643 36.53 -17.81 3.89
N ASP A 644 36.76 -18.76 4.80
CA ASP A 644 35.86 -19.90 5.00
C ASP A 644 34.47 -19.41 5.45
N LEU A 645 34.40 -18.35 6.27
CA LEU A 645 33.14 -17.75 6.67
C LEU A 645 32.39 -17.17 5.46
N VAL A 646 33.06 -16.39 4.62
CA VAL A 646 32.45 -15.77 3.42
C VAL A 646 31.93 -16.85 2.48
N ASP A 647 32.73 -17.87 2.19
CA ASP A 647 32.35 -18.94 1.26
C ASP A 647 31.11 -19.71 1.78
N ASN A 648 31.06 -20.05 3.07
CA ASN A 648 29.90 -20.70 3.68
C ASN A 648 28.65 -19.80 3.70
N VAL A 649 28.81 -18.50 3.97
CA VAL A 649 27.69 -17.55 3.91
C VAL A 649 27.14 -17.44 2.49
N LEU A 650 28.00 -17.43 1.48
CA LEU A 650 27.59 -17.40 0.07
C LEU A 650 26.84 -18.68 -0.33
N GLU A 651 27.28 -19.85 0.12
CA GLU A 651 26.57 -21.11 -0.09
C GLU A 651 25.18 -21.11 0.56
N LEU A 652 25.07 -20.65 1.81
CA LEU A 652 23.78 -20.52 2.49
C LEU A 652 22.87 -19.50 1.77
N CYS A 653 23.41 -18.39 1.30
CA CYS A 653 22.65 -17.42 0.51
C CYS A 653 22.13 -18.04 -0.80
N ASP A 654 22.88 -18.92 -1.46
CA ASP A 654 22.42 -19.64 -2.66
C ASP A 654 21.24 -20.57 -2.36
N VAL A 655 21.22 -21.20 -1.18
CA VAL A 655 20.07 -22.01 -0.73
C VAL A 655 18.84 -21.13 -0.46
N PHE A 656 19.03 -20.00 0.24
CA PHE A 656 17.95 -19.13 0.68
C PHE A 656 17.52 -18.06 -0.35
N GLN A 657 18.15 -18.01 -1.53
CA GLN A 657 17.84 -17.02 -2.58
C GLN A 657 16.38 -17.06 -3.07
N TYR A 658 15.69 -18.19 -2.87
CA TYR A 658 14.28 -18.36 -3.24
C TYR A 658 13.31 -17.80 -2.20
N GLU A 659 13.83 -17.47 -1.01
CA GLU A 659 13.06 -16.98 0.12
C GLU A 659 13.39 -15.51 0.45
N PHE A 660 14.64 -15.10 0.25
CA PHE A 660 15.13 -13.76 0.55
C PHE A 660 15.85 -13.12 -0.64
N LEU A 661 15.69 -11.81 -0.79
CA LEU A 661 16.46 -10.98 -1.71
C LEU A 661 17.52 -10.23 -0.92
N PHE A 662 18.75 -10.78 -0.87
CA PHE A 662 19.84 -10.25 -0.04
C PHE A 662 20.42 -8.92 -0.54
N CYS A 663 20.59 -8.78 -1.86
CA CYS A 663 21.16 -7.58 -2.47
C CYS A 663 20.42 -7.19 -3.76
N LYS A 664 20.66 -5.97 -4.24
CA LYS A 664 20.19 -5.56 -5.55
C LYS A 664 20.96 -6.31 -6.65
N PRO A 665 20.33 -6.58 -7.82
CA PRO A 665 21.02 -7.21 -8.95
C PRO A 665 22.24 -6.43 -9.48
N CYS A 666 22.35 -5.13 -9.17
CA CYS A 666 23.48 -4.29 -9.56
C CYS A 666 24.68 -4.35 -8.58
N GLN A 667 24.52 -5.00 -7.43
CA GLN A 667 25.53 -5.15 -6.39
C GLN A 667 26.11 -6.57 -6.41
N SER A 668 27.35 -6.71 -5.97
CA SER A 668 27.92 -8.04 -5.71
C SER A 668 27.41 -8.56 -4.37
N LEU A 669 26.93 -9.80 -4.33
CA LEU A 669 26.52 -10.43 -3.08
C LEU A 669 27.70 -10.57 -2.11
N GLU A 670 28.88 -10.90 -2.62
CA GLU A 670 30.12 -11.03 -1.84
C GLU A 670 30.48 -9.72 -1.13
N GLU A 671 30.44 -8.59 -1.85
CA GLU A 671 30.69 -7.26 -1.24
C GLU A 671 29.67 -6.92 -0.15
N VAL A 672 28.41 -7.34 -0.32
CA VAL A 672 27.35 -7.11 0.67
C VAL A 672 27.54 -8.00 1.91
N VAL A 673 27.96 -9.26 1.72
CA VAL A 673 28.32 -10.17 2.82
C VAL A 673 29.50 -9.62 3.60
N MET A 674 30.55 -9.18 2.91
CA MET A 674 31.72 -8.54 3.52
C MET A 674 31.34 -7.33 4.34
N GLY A 675 30.55 -6.41 3.77
CA GLY A 675 30.06 -5.23 4.49
C GLY A 675 29.19 -5.58 5.70
N CYS A 676 28.41 -6.67 5.63
CA CYS A 676 27.65 -7.17 6.77
C CYS A 676 28.57 -7.67 7.90
N ILE A 677 29.62 -8.42 7.57
CA ILE A 677 30.60 -8.89 8.56
C ILE A 677 31.31 -7.70 9.21
N ASP A 678 31.74 -6.72 8.42
CA ASP A 678 32.37 -5.49 8.92
C ASP A 678 31.44 -4.71 9.88
N ASP A 679 30.16 -4.61 9.55
CA ASP A 679 29.14 -3.98 10.40
C ASP A 679 28.99 -4.72 11.75
N LEU A 680 28.98 -6.05 11.74
CA LEU A 680 28.92 -6.87 12.96
C LEU A 680 30.19 -6.73 13.80
N VAL A 681 31.36 -6.59 13.17
CA VAL A 681 32.63 -6.28 13.85
C VAL A 681 32.58 -4.90 14.48
N TYR A 682 32.11 -3.88 13.75
CA TYR A 682 32.00 -2.52 14.26
C TYR A 682 31.05 -2.43 15.46
N ARG A 683 29.94 -3.17 15.42
CA ARG A 683 28.99 -3.31 16.54
C ARG A 683 29.54 -4.14 17.71
N LYS A 684 30.76 -4.66 17.62
CA LYS A 684 31.41 -5.53 18.60
C LYS A 684 30.60 -6.80 18.90
N GLN A 685 29.90 -7.30 17.89
CA GLN A 685 29.20 -8.59 17.94
C GLN A 685 30.12 -9.72 17.48
N ILE A 686 31.06 -9.41 16.58
CA ILE A 686 32.18 -10.27 16.18
C ILE A 686 33.48 -9.55 16.53
N PHE A 687 34.51 -10.29 16.96
CA PHE A 687 35.83 -9.72 17.29
C PHE A 687 36.89 -10.25 16.33
N LEU A 688 37.73 -9.36 15.81
CA LEU A 688 38.89 -9.74 15.02
C LEU A 688 40.01 -10.21 15.94
N VAL A 689 40.42 -11.47 15.79
CA VAL A 689 41.57 -12.03 16.49
C VAL A 689 42.79 -11.86 15.59
N VAL A 690 43.70 -10.97 15.95
CA VAL A 690 44.99 -10.83 15.26
C VAL A 690 45.94 -11.86 15.85
N SER A 691 46.22 -12.92 15.09
CA SER A 691 47.29 -13.88 15.42
C SER A 691 48.64 -13.18 15.27
N TYR A 692 49.38 -13.00 16.37
CA TYR A 692 50.76 -12.49 16.37
C TYR A 692 51.78 -13.58 16.07
#